data_AF-A0A9W8NFL3-F1
#
_entry.id   AF-A0A9W8NFL3-F1
#
_cell.length_a   1.000
_cell.length_b   1.000
_cell.length_c   1.000
_cell.angle_alpha   90.00
_cell.angle_beta   90.00
_cell.angle_gamma   90.00
#
_symmetry.space_group_name_H-M   'P 1'
#
loop_
_entity.id
_entity.type
_entity.pdbx_description
1 polymer ?
#
loop_
_entity_poly.entity_id
_entity_poly.type
_entity_poly.pdbx_seq_one_letter_code
_entity_poly.pdbx_strand_id
1 'polypeptide(L)'
;MAFRRAAVFAIGILMPVANALTIEGMLAAPRRGAAIVNPSGKLALFSSTSYDWDASASSTTWQLLDVASGKIANAPFGSEVSEVVWVGDTATSILYINGTNDEIAGGVTLYTADIGAKKFSPTLVASLGASFQGLKAVKTKSGDINFVVNALAQWDDGSAYNSELATAPLTSGVVYDANYIRHWDVYLTTERYAVFSGKLSLKKVRGSSQKKSYSLAGELKNLLLGIDAPVTRPESPVQPFGDQGDYDLSPDGKTVAFLTKAPELSKASHTASYIYVVPHDGSKVAIPVNGPGSSAPYEAKGASASPRWSPDGKKLAYVQQDGITYESDRNKLYIATINGQKSKISSVAENWDSSPSAFQWSADGKNLWVASELHASTRLFIVPSNAKSSFVPKNFTGPETNLADFAILPSGGALVSASASWTSRIFYTQSPGKDKKVLFTANEVDPELAGLKPDSVSNFWVENDDGDQIQTFVFYPTDFDPKKKYPLAFIIHGGPQSTQGDSWSTRWNLRLWAEQGFVVTATQFTGSPSYSQAFTDKIQNNWGGTPYTDLVKVFEHLKHNVPYVDTDRAIAAGASFGCYMTNWIQGHDLGREFKALVCHDGKVNQVGAYATDELYFIEHDANGTIWENRENYELWDPLTYARNFKTPEFLIHSDGDYRVTIAEGLQTFNILQRLGVPSRFLHFPDETHWVTNRHNSLLWHKSIYNWIRYWVGLDEELIQDGVVHQYMRAADDRLIGILLGVIRDRQRWAVALPNNAITPAPGSINENNPVPNRDVKQSDPFLVAFEEPYDADNPKDWPKGRKWAMTDVLSATGFNRILVSTIMAPALPTIAKELNMNPTESALSLSIYLLATAFGPLFIGPLSEVYGRQVILHASNVWFLAWNIACGFANTKELLIGSRFLAGFGASAIYSLGGGVLGDLWRPQERGRSLSIYILIPVLGAAVGPIIGGFIAEYTTWRWMFWSTSIFQGVMIAVSYDVFRETFAPLILNRRAARLRKETGNERYYTEYERQSSQQSVARIAIQALSRPLRLLAFHPLIQITAVVSALGYGTLYIVISSFADLWTSYYHQPVAISGLHYIACALGEIAGSQLGGQLMDALFRYMKNRSSDGEHIPEHRIPLTLPGAIIGPIGLFIYGWTAQARVHWIAVDIGIFINMLGGQLTGMALSAYVIDAYPDHTSSAIAATQLLRSLAAFLFPLFVPSLYGALGYGWGNSTIAFASLVLALPAPFIIWRYGARLRQRAASTY
;
A
#
# COMPACT_ATOMS: atom_id res chain seq x y z
N MET A 1 -32.77 -23.36 14.56
CA MET A 1 -31.54 -24.18 14.64
C MET A 1 -31.38 -25.21 13.49
N ALA A 2 -32.19 -25.19 12.42
CA ALA A 2 -32.02 -26.10 11.26
C ALA A 2 -31.82 -25.39 9.90
N PHE A 3 -32.03 -24.08 9.79
CA PHE A 3 -31.91 -23.33 8.53
C PHE A 3 -30.55 -22.64 8.31
N ARG A 4 -29.64 -22.64 9.29
CA ARG A 4 -28.28 -22.09 9.17
C ARG A 4 -27.25 -23.04 8.54
N ARG A 5 -27.64 -24.28 8.19
CA ARG A 5 -26.72 -25.27 7.59
C ARG A 5 -26.83 -25.38 6.06
N ALA A 6 -27.87 -24.81 5.43
CA ALA A 6 -28.09 -24.96 3.99
C ALA A 6 -27.39 -23.88 3.14
N ALA A 7 -27.15 -22.68 3.66
CA ALA A 7 -26.45 -21.61 2.91
C ALA A 7 -24.92 -21.74 2.89
N VAL A 8 -24.36 -22.70 3.64
CA VAL A 8 -22.92 -23.03 3.63
C VAL A 8 -22.60 -24.12 2.59
N PHE A 9 -23.61 -24.72 1.95
CA PHE A 9 -23.42 -25.88 1.06
C PHE A 9 -23.27 -25.56 -0.43
N ALA A 10 -23.26 -24.29 -0.85
CA ALA A 10 -23.01 -23.89 -2.24
C ALA A 10 -21.57 -23.36 -2.49
N ILE A 11 -20.70 -23.40 -1.49
CA ILE A 11 -19.24 -23.17 -1.60
C ILE A 11 -18.47 -24.52 -1.53
N GLY A 12 -19.20 -25.64 -1.65
CA GLY A 12 -18.68 -27.00 -1.47
C GLY A 12 -18.52 -27.81 -2.75
N ILE A 13 -17.97 -27.24 -3.82
CA ILE A 13 -17.46 -28.01 -4.96
C ILE A 13 -15.98 -27.66 -5.16
N LEU A 14 -15.18 -28.18 -4.23
CA LEU A 14 -13.75 -28.51 -4.30
C LEU A 14 -13.47 -29.02 -2.88
N MET A 15 -13.38 -30.34 -2.69
CA MET A 15 -13.01 -30.88 -1.38
C MET A 15 -11.67 -30.26 -0.97
N PRO A 16 -11.56 -29.54 0.17
CA PRO A 16 -10.26 -29.12 0.63
C PRO A 16 -9.55 -30.37 1.11
N VAL A 17 -8.41 -30.67 0.50
CA VAL A 17 -7.32 -31.27 1.26
C VAL A 17 -7.14 -30.35 2.46
N ALA A 18 -7.26 -30.85 3.68
CA ALA A 18 -7.11 -30.03 4.86
C ALA A 18 -5.63 -29.60 4.95
N ASN A 19 -5.32 -28.43 4.40
CA ASN A 19 -3.97 -27.86 4.48
C ASN A 19 -3.65 -27.56 5.95
N ALA A 20 -2.51 -28.05 6.44
CA ALA A 20 -2.04 -27.81 7.80
C ALA A 20 -1.60 -26.36 8.01
N LEU A 21 -1.24 -25.64 6.93
CA LEU A 21 -0.89 -24.22 6.99
C LEU A 21 -1.61 -23.45 5.88
N THR A 22 -2.32 -22.39 6.27
CA THR A 22 -2.99 -21.45 5.37
C THR A 22 -2.24 -20.12 5.32
N ILE A 23 -2.52 -19.27 4.32
CA ILE A 23 -1.91 -17.93 4.23
C ILE A 23 -2.29 -17.11 5.46
N GLU A 24 -3.58 -17.06 5.76
CA GLU A 24 -4.14 -16.34 6.91
C GLU A 24 -3.59 -16.90 8.23
N GLY A 25 -3.49 -18.24 8.36
CA GLY A 25 -2.89 -18.89 9.52
C GLY A 25 -1.43 -18.52 9.71
N MET A 26 -0.59 -18.61 8.66
CA MET A 26 0.82 -18.22 8.74
C MET A 26 0.99 -16.73 9.11
N LEU A 27 0.17 -15.85 8.56
CA LEU A 27 0.23 -14.41 8.82
C LEU A 27 -0.31 -14.04 10.22
N ALA A 28 -1.28 -14.79 10.75
CA ALA A 28 -1.81 -14.65 12.10
C ALA A 28 -0.93 -15.28 13.19
N ALA A 29 -0.15 -16.32 12.83
CA ALA A 29 0.64 -17.11 13.76
C ALA A 29 1.48 -16.20 14.69
N PRO A 30 1.42 -16.42 16.02
CA PRO A 30 2.14 -15.57 16.97
C PRO A 30 3.65 -15.52 16.68
N ARG A 31 4.16 -14.30 16.51
CA ARG A 31 5.58 -14.01 16.35
C ARG A 31 6.22 -13.86 17.73
N ARG A 32 7.03 -14.84 18.12
CA ARG A 32 7.75 -14.84 19.40
C ARG A 32 9.19 -14.37 19.25
N GLY A 33 9.59 -13.42 20.07
CA GLY A 33 10.97 -12.93 20.17
C GLY A 33 11.93 -13.96 20.80
N ALA A 34 13.21 -13.61 20.85
CA ALA A 34 14.21 -14.38 21.58
C ALA A 34 13.97 -14.33 23.09
N ALA A 35 14.34 -15.40 23.79
CA ALA A 35 14.20 -15.50 25.23
C ALA A 35 15.40 -14.88 25.97
N ILE A 36 15.15 -13.82 26.74
CA ILE A 36 16.12 -13.09 27.54
C ILE A 36 16.21 -13.72 28.93
N VAL A 37 17.29 -14.47 29.18
CA VAL A 37 17.49 -15.22 30.43
C VAL A 37 17.92 -14.32 31.58
N ASN A 38 17.36 -14.55 32.76
CA ASN A 38 17.72 -13.84 33.98
C ASN A 38 19.08 -14.31 34.55
N PRO A 39 19.76 -13.54 35.41
CA PRO A 39 21.09 -13.89 35.92
C PRO A 39 21.19 -15.26 36.62
N SER A 40 20.08 -15.79 37.15
CA SER A 40 20.04 -17.11 37.78
C SER A 40 19.94 -18.29 36.80
N GLY A 41 19.60 -18.02 35.53
CA GLY A 41 19.35 -19.05 34.52
C GLY A 41 18.01 -19.79 34.66
N LYS A 42 17.14 -19.35 35.58
CA LYS A 42 15.89 -20.06 35.91
C LYS A 42 14.67 -19.52 35.17
N LEU A 43 14.68 -18.22 34.85
CA LEU A 43 13.58 -17.54 34.18
C LEU A 43 14.08 -16.87 32.90
N ALA A 44 13.24 -16.78 31.88
CA ALA A 44 13.49 -15.98 30.70
C ALA A 44 12.25 -15.19 30.29
N LEU A 45 12.44 -13.98 29.76
CA LEU A 45 11.36 -13.15 29.21
C LEU A 45 11.43 -13.15 27.68
N PHE A 46 10.29 -13.21 27.02
CA PHE A 46 10.20 -12.99 25.57
C PHE A 46 8.90 -12.30 25.21
N SER A 47 8.89 -11.56 24.11
CA SER A 47 7.68 -10.95 23.56
C SER A 47 6.95 -11.92 22.62
N SER A 48 5.63 -11.78 22.52
CA SER A 48 4.77 -12.51 21.60
C SER A 48 3.79 -11.54 20.94
N THR A 49 3.95 -11.33 19.64
CA THR A 49 3.09 -10.47 18.84
C THR A 49 2.10 -11.31 18.04
N SER A 50 0.81 -11.04 18.21
CA SER A 50 -0.28 -11.69 17.47
C SER A 50 -0.99 -10.67 16.59
N TYR A 51 -1.60 -11.13 15.50
CA TYR A 51 -2.38 -10.28 14.59
C TYR A 51 -3.85 -10.67 14.63
N ASP A 52 -4.71 -9.67 14.84
CA ASP A 52 -6.16 -9.83 14.82
C ASP A 52 -6.68 -9.29 13.47
N TRP A 53 -7.28 -10.18 12.69
CA TRP A 53 -7.83 -9.85 11.36
C TRP A 53 -9.06 -8.92 11.45
N ASP A 54 -9.89 -9.08 12.48
CA ASP A 54 -11.11 -8.29 12.66
C ASP A 54 -10.76 -6.86 13.08
N ALA A 55 -9.77 -6.72 13.98
CA ALA A 55 -9.25 -5.41 14.37
C ALA A 55 -8.25 -4.82 13.36
N SER A 56 -7.75 -5.63 12.43
CA SER A 56 -6.63 -5.30 11.53
C SER A 56 -5.41 -4.73 12.27
N ALA A 57 -5.14 -5.25 13.47
CA ALA A 57 -4.12 -4.70 14.38
C ALA A 57 -3.27 -5.82 14.99
N SER A 58 -2.00 -5.49 15.27
CA SER A 58 -1.12 -6.37 16.04
C SER A 58 -1.17 -6.02 17.52
N SER A 59 -1.09 -7.03 18.38
CA SER A 59 -0.92 -6.85 19.82
C SER A 59 0.31 -7.63 20.31
N THR A 60 1.14 -6.98 21.13
CA THR A 60 2.33 -7.60 21.71
C THR A 60 2.12 -7.82 23.19
N THR A 61 2.42 -9.02 23.67
CA THR A 61 2.42 -9.37 25.09
C THR A 61 3.79 -9.89 25.52
N TRP A 62 4.12 -9.74 26.80
CA TRP A 62 5.32 -10.33 27.36
C TRP A 62 5.01 -11.65 28.08
N GLN A 63 5.88 -12.62 27.88
CA GLN A 63 5.77 -13.98 28.41
C GLN A 63 7.00 -14.31 29.26
N LEU A 64 6.77 -15.06 30.33
CA LEU A 64 7.77 -15.56 31.26
C LEU A 64 7.90 -17.08 31.11
N LEU A 65 9.07 -17.54 30.73
CA LEU A 65 9.46 -18.94 30.60
C LEU A 65 10.21 -19.40 31.86
N ASP A 66 9.74 -20.45 32.51
CA ASP A 66 10.54 -21.23 33.46
C ASP A 66 11.45 -22.19 32.69
N VAL A 67 12.76 -21.93 32.73
CA VAL A 67 13.76 -22.63 31.90
C VAL A 67 13.90 -24.10 32.27
N ALA A 68 13.60 -24.47 33.52
CA ALA A 68 13.73 -25.85 34.00
C ALA A 68 12.56 -26.73 33.55
N SER A 69 11.34 -26.21 33.64
CA SER A 69 10.10 -26.94 33.37
C SER A 69 9.54 -26.71 31.95
N GLY A 70 9.93 -25.62 31.28
CA GLY A 70 9.33 -25.19 30.01
C GLY A 70 8.00 -24.48 30.16
N LYS A 71 7.50 -24.28 31.39
CA LYS A 71 6.21 -23.62 31.62
C LYS A 71 6.28 -22.14 31.24
N ILE A 72 5.31 -21.71 30.45
CA ILE A 72 5.14 -20.31 30.03
C ILE A 72 3.93 -19.69 30.75
N ALA A 73 4.06 -18.44 31.18
CA ALA A 73 2.98 -17.64 31.75
C ALA A 73 3.10 -16.18 31.29
N ASN A 74 1.99 -15.42 31.32
CA ASN A 74 2.03 -13.99 31.03
C ASN A 74 2.93 -13.26 32.05
N ALA A 75 3.73 -12.32 31.56
CA ALA A 75 4.46 -11.38 32.41
C ALA A 75 3.47 -10.39 33.08
N PRO A 76 3.83 -9.78 34.23
CA PRO A 76 2.92 -8.96 35.02
C PRO A 76 2.75 -7.51 34.51
N PHE A 77 3.10 -7.22 33.26
CA PHE A 77 3.02 -5.90 32.61
C PHE A 77 2.46 -6.01 31.19
N GLY A 78 1.91 -4.90 30.67
CA GLY A 78 1.11 -4.90 29.45
C GLY A 78 1.93 -4.67 28.17
N SER A 79 1.22 -4.36 27.09
CA SER A 79 1.76 -4.15 25.74
C SER A 79 2.54 -2.85 25.58
N GLU A 80 2.40 -1.92 26.52
CA GLU A 80 3.13 -0.65 26.58
C GLU A 80 4.63 -0.84 26.85
N VAL A 81 5.03 -1.97 27.42
CA VAL A 81 6.43 -2.31 27.66
C VAL A 81 7.08 -2.74 26.35
N SER A 82 8.03 -1.94 25.84
CA SER A 82 8.73 -2.23 24.59
C SER A 82 9.97 -3.08 24.80
N GLU A 83 10.71 -2.89 25.90
CA GLU A 83 11.99 -3.56 26.16
C GLU A 83 12.23 -3.80 27.65
N VAL A 84 12.91 -4.90 27.99
CA VAL A 84 13.20 -5.29 29.37
C VAL A 84 14.63 -5.79 29.50
N VAL A 85 15.34 -5.34 30.54
CA VAL A 85 16.65 -5.86 30.95
C VAL A 85 16.65 -6.29 32.42
N TRP A 86 17.37 -7.37 32.72
CA TRP A 86 17.54 -7.87 34.08
C TRP A 86 18.62 -7.08 34.82
N VAL A 87 18.22 -6.25 35.78
CA VAL A 87 19.14 -5.44 36.59
C VAL A 87 18.50 -5.04 37.92
N GLY A 88 19.24 -5.10 39.04
CA GLY A 88 18.79 -4.58 40.33
C GLY A 88 19.36 -5.31 41.56
N ASP A 89 18.56 -5.39 42.63
CA ASP A 89 18.96 -5.98 43.92
C ASP A 89 18.81 -7.52 43.94
N THR A 90 17.92 -8.07 43.11
CA THR A 90 17.62 -9.51 43.02
C THR A 90 17.84 -10.02 41.60
N ALA A 91 17.94 -11.35 41.41
CA ALA A 91 18.03 -11.97 40.09
C ALA A 91 16.73 -11.84 39.26
N THR A 92 15.66 -11.31 39.86
CA THR A 92 14.35 -11.06 39.25
C THR A 92 14.01 -9.57 39.17
N SER A 93 14.97 -8.70 39.51
CA SER A 93 14.84 -7.27 39.30
C SER A 93 14.98 -6.92 37.82
N ILE A 94 14.14 -6.01 37.34
CA ILE A 94 14.13 -5.53 35.97
C ILE A 94 14.17 -4.00 35.90
N LEU A 95 14.75 -3.50 34.81
CA LEU A 95 14.54 -2.16 34.29
C LEU A 95 13.88 -2.33 32.91
N TYR A 96 12.84 -1.57 32.63
CA TYR A 96 12.14 -1.66 31.34
C TYR A 96 11.79 -0.28 30.78
N ILE A 97 11.72 -0.21 29.46
CA ILE A 97 11.17 0.92 28.72
C ILE A 97 9.67 0.68 28.56
N ASN A 98 8.88 1.66 28.97
CA ASN A 98 7.51 1.81 28.53
C ASN A 98 7.54 2.76 27.32
N GLY A 99 7.10 2.26 26.16
CA GLY A 99 7.13 2.95 24.87
C GLY A 99 6.15 4.12 24.75
N THR A 100 5.39 4.41 25.80
CA THR A 100 4.51 5.57 25.89
C THR A 100 4.94 6.51 27.01
N ASN A 101 4.61 7.79 26.84
CA ASN A 101 4.84 8.83 27.83
C ASN A 101 3.65 9.80 27.82
N ASP A 102 2.88 9.81 28.90
CA ASP A 102 1.69 10.67 29.04
C ASP A 102 2.05 12.16 29.20
N GLU A 103 3.28 12.47 29.63
CA GLU A 103 3.75 13.83 29.87
C GLU A 103 4.38 14.46 28.62
N ILE A 104 5.05 13.66 27.78
CA ILE A 104 5.83 14.12 26.63
C ILE A 104 5.48 13.27 25.41
N ALA A 105 4.73 13.84 24.46
CA ALA A 105 4.40 13.18 23.20
C ALA A 105 5.68 12.71 22.47
N GLY A 106 5.68 11.48 21.97
CA GLY A 106 6.85 10.85 21.34
C GLY A 106 7.99 10.47 22.29
N GLY A 107 7.84 10.74 23.60
CA GLY A 107 8.78 10.34 24.64
C GLY A 107 8.53 8.92 25.16
N VAL A 108 9.44 8.42 26.00
CA VAL A 108 9.33 7.12 26.68
C VAL A 108 9.55 7.25 28.18
N THR A 109 9.15 6.25 28.96
CA THR A 109 9.35 6.23 30.41
C THR A 109 10.11 4.99 30.86
N LEU A 110 10.96 5.13 31.89
CA LEU A 110 11.71 4.01 32.48
C LEU A 110 11.13 3.62 33.82
N TYR A 111 10.99 2.31 34.03
CA TYR A 111 10.47 1.74 35.27
C TYR A 111 11.38 0.66 35.82
N THR A 112 11.48 0.61 37.15
CA THR A 112 12.11 -0.52 37.86
C THR A 112 11.06 -1.35 38.58
N ALA A 113 11.23 -2.67 38.60
CA ALA A 113 10.34 -3.59 39.30
C ALA A 113 11.08 -4.87 39.70
N ASP A 114 10.49 -5.67 40.58
CA ASP A 114 10.90 -7.05 40.84
C ASP A 114 9.74 -7.98 40.49
N ILE A 115 9.91 -8.79 39.45
CA ILE A 115 8.86 -9.72 39.00
C ILE A 115 8.68 -10.91 39.95
N GLY A 116 9.69 -11.20 40.78
CA GLY A 116 9.66 -12.25 41.79
C GLY A 116 9.00 -11.82 43.10
N ALA A 117 8.64 -10.54 43.24
CA ALA A 117 7.95 -10.03 44.42
C ALA A 117 6.52 -10.59 44.51
N LYS A 118 6.01 -10.77 45.75
CA LYS A 118 4.63 -11.24 46.00
C LYS A 118 3.56 -10.41 45.29
N LYS A 119 3.82 -9.12 45.10
CA LYS A 119 2.98 -8.19 44.36
C LYS A 119 3.87 -7.42 43.40
N PHE A 120 3.59 -7.50 42.10
CA PHE A 120 4.25 -6.69 41.10
C PHE A 120 3.90 -5.21 41.33
N SER A 121 4.93 -4.36 41.46
CA SER A 121 4.78 -2.96 41.81
C SER A 121 5.87 -2.14 41.11
N PRO A 122 5.67 -1.78 39.83
CA PRO A 122 6.63 -1.00 39.08
C PRO A 122 6.74 0.42 39.67
N THR A 123 7.95 0.98 39.61
CA THR A 123 8.26 2.34 40.07
C THR A 123 8.84 3.13 38.90
N LEU A 124 8.23 4.26 38.55
CA LEU A 124 8.75 5.20 37.55
C LEU A 124 10.08 5.78 38.06
N VAL A 125 11.12 5.72 37.23
CA VAL A 125 12.48 6.19 37.59
C VAL A 125 13.02 7.26 36.64
N ALA A 126 12.49 7.37 35.42
CA ALA A 126 12.80 8.44 34.48
C ALA A 126 11.65 8.67 33.48
N SER A 127 11.50 9.92 33.03
CA SER A 127 10.68 10.33 31.88
C SER A 127 11.64 10.93 30.85
N LEU A 128 11.69 10.37 29.65
CA LEU A 128 12.64 10.74 28.59
C LEU A 128 11.90 11.37 27.41
N GLY A 129 12.45 12.46 26.87
CA GLY A 129 11.74 13.34 25.93
C GLY A 129 11.79 12.94 24.45
N ALA A 130 12.26 11.74 24.10
CA ALA A 130 12.33 11.23 22.74
C ALA A 130 12.08 9.71 22.72
N SER A 131 11.94 9.14 21.52
CA SER A 131 11.70 7.71 21.31
C SER A 131 12.99 6.89 21.51
N PHE A 132 13.41 6.75 22.76
CA PHE A 132 14.60 5.97 23.13
C PHE A 132 14.30 4.46 23.14
N GLN A 133 15.26 3.68 22.65
CA GLN A 133 15.18 2.22 22.54
C GLN A 133 16.57 1.55 22.72
N GLY A 134 16.66 0.23 22.58
CA GLY A 134 17.88 -0.58 22.73
C GLY A 134 18.54 -0.49 24.11
N LEU A 135 17.76 -0.66 25.17
CA LEU A 135 18.22 -0.54 26.54
C LEU A 135 19.30 -1.58 26.87
N LYS A 136 20.44 -1.12 27.38
CA LYS A 136 21.39 -1.93 28.15
C LYS A 136 21.68 -1.28 29.48
N ALA A 137 21.74 -2.05 30.56
CA ALA A 137 21.95 -1.50 31.90
C ALA A 137 22.82 -2.40 32.77
N VAL A 138 23.61 -1.76 33.63
CA VAL A 138 24.50 -2.41 34.59
C VAL A 138 24.35 -1.72 35.94
N LYS A 139 24.22 -2.53 36.99
CA LYS A 139 24.27 -2.04 38.36
C LYS A 139 25.73 -1.91 38.81
N THR A 140 26.10 -0.69 39.17
CA THR A 140 27.44 -0.34 39.62
C THR A 140 27.70 -0.76 41.06
N LYS A 141 28.97 -0.72 41.49
CA LYS A 141 29.36 -1.01 42.88
C LYS A 141 28.75 -0.04 43.91
N SER A 142 28.41 1.19 43.52
CA SER A 142 27.72 2.14 44.41
C SER A 142 26.24 1.79 44.64
N GLY A 143 25.69 0.88 43.83
CA GLY A 143 24.27 0.55 43.80
C GLY A 143 23.46 1.35 42.78
N ASP A 144 24.08 2.34 42.12
CA ASP A 144 23.48 3.09 41.00
C ASP A 144 23.35 2.17 39.77
N ILE A 145 22.41 2.49 38.86
CA ILE A 145 22.28 1.81 37.58
C ILE A 145 22.76 2.75 36.48
N ASN A 146 23.81 2.35 35.77
CA ASN A 146 24.23 3.01 34.54
C ASN A 146 23.54 2.30 33.37
N PHE A 147 23.00 3.06 32.44
CA PHE A 147 22.34 2.52 31.25
C PHE A 147 22.74 3.26 29.99
N VAL A 148 22.51 2.62 28.85
CA VAL A 148 22.58 3.20 27.52
C VAL A 148 21.32 2.85 26.74
N VAL A 149 20.93 3.74 25.85
CA VAL A 149 19.81 3.64 24.91
C VAL A 149 20.23 4.31 23.60
N ASN A 150 19.52 4.09 22.51
CA ASN A 150 19.70 4.83 21.26
C ASN A 150 18.44 5.61 20.89
N ALA A 151 18.61 6.70 20.14
CA ALA A 151 17.55 7.48 19.52
C ALA A 151 18.12 8.25 18.31
N LEU A 152 17.24 8.74 17.42
CA LEU A 152 17.64 9.74 16.43
C LEU A 152 18.19 10.98 17.14
N ALA A 153 19.23 11.59 16.58
CA ALA A 153 19.88 12.76 17.13
C ALA A 153 20.07 13.85 16.06
N GLN A 154 19.82 15.10 16.45
CA GLN A 154 20.08 16.26 15.62
C GLN A 154 21.57 16.39 15.32
N TRP A 155 21.91 16.97 14.16
CA TRP A 155 23.30 17.10 13.74
C TRP A 155 24.04 18.22 14.45
N ASP A 156 23.37 19.35 14.58
CA ASP A 156 23.92 20.62 15.05
C ASP A 156 24.37 20.57 16.51
N ASP A 157 23.54 20.03 17.41
CA ASP A 157 23.81 20.00 18.85
C ASP A 157 23.92 18.58 19.43
N GLY A 158 23.58 17.54 18.66
CA GLY A 158 23.60 16.16 19.11
C GLY A 158 22.47 15.78 20.08
N SER A 159 21.49 16.66 20.30
CA SER A 159 20.30 16.40 21.12
C SER A 159 19.45 15.27 20.53
N ALA A 160 18.74 14.55 21.40
CA ALA A 160 17.80 13.53 20.95
C ALA A 160 16.63 14.18 20.19
N TYR A 161 16.39 13.71 18.97
CA TYR A 161 15.34 14.18 18.10
C TYR A 161 14.01 13.52 18.45
N ASN A 162 12.96 14.33 18.58
CA ASN A 162 11.59 13.87 18.79
C ASN A 162 10.71 14.38 17.64
N SER A 163 10.28 13.46 16.77
CA SER A 163 9.46 13.77 15.60
C SER A 163 8.09 14.36 15.94
N GLU A 164 7.49 13.98 17.07
CA GLU A 164 6.16 14.47 17.49
C GLU A 164 6.21 15.93 17.98
N LEU A 165 7.39 16.40 18.38
CA LEU A 165 7.62 17.78 18.82
C LEU A 165 8.36 18.61 17.76
N ALA A 166 8.84 17.97 16.70
CA ALA A 166 9.54 18.64 15.62
C ALA A 166 8.56 19.47 14.79
N THR A 167 8.96 20.69 14.44
CA THR A 167 8.20 21.52 13.51
C THR A 167 8.22 20.87 12.13
N ALA A 168 7.05 20.53 11.59
CA ALA A 168 6.95 20.00 10.23
C ALA A 168 7.56 20.99 9.21
N PRO A 169 8.43 20.53 8.29
CA PRO A 169 9.00 21.41 7.29
C PRO A 169 7.92 21.93 6.35
N LEU A 170 8.06 23.18 5.89
CA LEU A 170 7.11 23.82 4.96
C LEU A 170 7.10 23.18 3.57
N THR A 171 8.11 22.36 3.26
CA THR A 171 8.26 21.63 2.00
C THR A 171 8.74 20.21 2.29
N SER A 172 8.32 19.26 1.45
CA SER A 172 8.84 17.89 1.46
C SER A 172 10.12 17.73 0.63
N GLY A 173 10.58 18.78 -0.05
CA GLY A 173 11.80 18.75 -0.86
C GLY A 173 13.05 18.69 0.01
N VAL A 174 13.96 17.76 -0.30
CA VAL A 174 15.26 17.60 0.35
C VAL A 174 16.37 17.75 -0.70
N VAL A 175 17.44 18.47 -0.35
CA VAL A 175 18.63 18.65 -1.21
C VAL A 175 19.77 17.81 -0.63
N TYR A 176 20.43 17.04 -1.49
CA TYR A 176 21.57 16.18 -1.15
C TYR A 176 22.81 16.63 -1.92
N ASP A 177 23.93 16.84 -1.23
CA ASP A 177 25.21 17.22 -1.84
C ASP A 177 26.16 16.02 -2.05
N ALA A 178 25.75 14.81 -1.66
CA ALA A 178 26.53 13.57 -1.77
C ALA A 178 25.64 12.38 -2.15
N ASN A 179 26.25 11.31 -2.69
CA ASN A 179 25.56 10.04 -2.95
C ASN A 179 25.15 9.34 -1.63
N TYR A 180 24.51 8.18 -1.75
CA TYR A 180 23.85 7.50 -0.61
C TYR A 180 22.65 8.28 -0.06
N ILE A 181 21.81 8.82 -0.96
CA ILE A 181 20.65 9.65 -0.60
C ILE A 181 19.50 8.87 0.05
N ARG A 182 19.51 7.54 -0.13
CA ARG A 182 18.50 6.58 0.33
C ARG A 182 19.19 5.24 0.61
N HIS A 183 18.58 4.42 1.45
CA HIS A 183 19.08 3.08 1.81
C HIS A 183 17.88 2.14 1.99
N TRP A 184 17.82 1.08 1.19
CA TRP A 184 16.74 0.09 1.04
C TRP A 184 15.37 0.67 0.69
N ASP A 185 14.75 1.35 1.65
CA ASP A 185 13.36 1.79 1.63
C ASP A 185 13.15 3.16 2.30
N VAL A 186 14.23 3.78 2.80
CA VAL A 186 14.19 5.08 3.45
C VAL A 186 15.09 6.09 2.76
N TYR A 187 14.61 7.32 2.62
CA TYR A 187 15.46 8.47 2.32
C TYR A 187 16.23 8.87 3.57
N LEU A 188 17.51 9.17 3.41
CA LEU A 188 18.31 9.64 4.53
C LEU A 188 17.86 11.04 4.93
N THR A 189 17.62 11.24 6.22
CA THR A 189 17.27 12.56 6.78
C THR A 189 18.51 13.30 7.27
N THR A 190 18.34 14.44 7.92
CA THR A 190 19.43 15.16 8.60
C THR A 190 19.85 14.49 9.90
N GLU A 191 18.93 13.80 10.58
CA GLU A 191 19.13 13.14 11.86
C GLU A 191 19.81 11.78 11.69
N ARG A 192 20.61 11.35 12.67
CA ARG A 192 21.22 10.01 12.70
C ARG A 192 21.05 9.38 14.06
N TYR A 193 20.93 8.07 14.10
CA TYR A 193 20.90 7.34 15.37
C TYR A 193 22.21 7.55 16.14
N ALA A 194 22.07 7.81 17.43
CA ALA A 194 23.19 7.90 18.35
C ALA A 194 22.90 7.12 19.63
N VAL A 195 23.95 6.61 20.26
CA VAL A 195 23.90 6.02 21.59
C VAL A 195 23.97 7.12 22.63
N PHE A 196 23.03 7.10 23.56
CA PHE A 196 22.94 8.00 24.70
C PHE A 196 23.20 7.25 26.00
N SER A 197 23.97 7.84 26.90
CA SER A 197 24.19 7.31 28.24
C SER A 197 23.37 8.03 29.30
N GLY A 198 22.86 7.28 30.28
CA GLY A 198 22.15 7.79 31.43
C GLY A 198 22.53 7.08 32.73
N LYS A 199 22.26 7.74 33.85
CA LYS A 199 22.52 7.22 35.20
C LYS A 199 21.28 7.35 36.09
N LEU A 200 20.88 6.25 36.72
CA LEU A 200 19.88 6.23 37.78
C LEU A 200 20.59 6.16 39.14
N SER A 201 20.47 7.22 39.93
CA SER A 201 21.08 7.28 41.27
C SER A 201 20.18 6.66 42.33
N LEU A 202 20.78 5.87 43.21
CA LEU A 202 20.08 5.26 44.33
C LEU A 202 19.84 6.28 45.45
N LYS A 203 18.58 6.65 45.70
CA LYS A 203 18.19 7.52 46.81
C LYS A 203 17.71 6.68 48.01
N LYS A 204 18.15 7.08 49.21
CA LYS A 204 17.55 6.62 50.48
C LYS A 204 16.35 7.51 50.79
N VAL A 205 15.15 6.94 50.89
CA VAL A 205 13.95 7.68 51.26
C VAL A 205 14.04 8.10 52.74
N ARG A 206 14.01 9.40 53.01
CA ARG A 206 13.99 9.94 54.39
C ARG A 206 12.75 9.38 55.13
N GLY A 207 12.96 8.77 56.29
CA GLY A 207 11.89 8.26 57.16
C GLY A 207 11.53 6.78 56.99
N SER A 208 12.12 6.05 56.03
CA SER A 208 12.00 4.59 55.96
C SER A 208 13.38 3.96 55.81
N SER A 209 13.78 3.12 56.77
CA SER A 209 15.08 2.43 56.78
C SER A 209 15.19 1.31 55.72
N GLN A 210 14.14 1.06 54.93
CA GLN A 210 14.07 -0.07 53.99
C GLN A 210 13.67 0.24 52.54
N LYS A 211 13.16 1.44 52.21
CA LYS A 211 12.74 1.76 50.82
C LYS A 211 13.85 2.51 50.07
N LYS A 212 14.53 1.80 49.17
CA LYS A 212 15.45 2.35 48.18
C LYS A 212 14.66 2.71 46.92
N SER A 213 14.93 3.87 46.31
CA SER A 213 14.34 4.24 45.02
C SER A 213 15.39 4.81 44.08
N TYR A 214 15.21 4.57 42.79
CA TYR A 214 16.06 5.14 41.74
C TYR A 214 15.44 6.43 41.20
N SER A 215 16.27 7.35 40.74
CA SER A 215 15.84 8.49 39.92
C SER A 215 16.93 8.86 38.93
N LEU A 216 16.57 9.31 37.74
CA LEU A 216 17.50 9.87 36.77
C LEU A 216 18.36 10.98 37.40
N ALA A 217 19.66 10.94 37.12
CA ALA A 217 20.64 11.90 37.59
C ALA A 217 21.26 12.64 36.41
N GLY A 218 20.91 13.93 36.27
CA GLY A 218 21.31 14.75 35.14
C GLY A 218 20.56 14.39 33.86
N GLU A 219 21.09 14.84 32.74
CA GLU A 219 20.57 14.60 31.39
C GLU A 219 21.30 13.43 30.71
N LEU A 220 20.68 12.87 29.66
CA LEU A 220 21.31 11.86 28.82
C LEU A 220 22.40 12.51 27.95
N LYS A 221 23.47 11.76 27.68
CA LYS A 221 24.63 12.28 26.94
C LYS A 221 24.82 11.52 25.64
N ASN A 222 24.86 12.23 24.52
CA ASN A 222 25.19 11.65 23.21
C ASN A 222 26.67 11.23 23.18
N LEU A 223 26.93 9.94 22.96
CA LEU A 223 28.26 9.35 23.00
C LEU A 223 29.03 9.42 21.68
N LEU A 224 28.36 9.79 20.58
CA LEU A 224 28.97 9.95 19.26
C LEU A 224 29.47 11.39 19.02
N LEU A 225 29.12 12.33 19.90
CA LEU A 225 29.45 13.73 19.75
C LEU A 225 30.98 13.96 19.77
N GLY A 226 31.46 14.74 18.80
CA GLY A 226 32.87 15.12 18.68
C GLY A 226 33.75 14.15 17.89
N ILE A 227 33.21 13.04 17.37
CA ILE A 227 33.93 12.19 16.40
C ILE A 227 34.18 12.98 15.11
N ASP A 228 35.42 12.96 14.62
CA ASP A 228 35.78 13.57 13.35
C ASP A 228 35.18 12.76 12.19
N ALA A 229 34.48 13.46 11.29
CA ALA A 229 33.61 12.88 10.28
C ALA A 229 33.65 13.66 8.97
N PRO A 230 34.79 13.60 8.24
CA PRO A 230 35.00 14.44 7.06
C PRO A 230 34.13 14.05 5.86
N VAL A 231 33.59 12.82 5.82
CA VAL A 231 32.78 12.32 4.70
C VAL A 231 31.45 11.76 5.19
N THR A 232 31.49 10.81 6.13
CA THR A 232 30.34 10.07 6.61
C THR A 232 30.05 10.41 8.06
N ARG A 233 28.83 10.87 8.33
CA ARG A 233 28.36 11.12 9.69
C ARG A 233 28.31 9.81 10.50
N PRO A 234 28.86 9.77 11.72
CA PRO A 234 28.77 8.62 12.61
C PRO A 234 27.32 8.35 12.99
N GLU A 235 26.98 7.08 13.07
CA GLU A 235 25.67 6.62 13.51
C GLU A 235 25.82 5.30 14.24
N SER A 236 25.02 5.11 15.29
CA SER A 236 24.96 3.86 16.03
C SER A 236 23.60 3.76 16.74
N PRO A 237 22.81 2.71 16.48
CA PRO A 237 23.10 1.61 15.55
C PRO A 237 23.14 2.01 14.07
N VAL A 238 23.86 1.23 13.26
CA VAL A 238 24.03 1.45 11.80
C VAL A 238 22.79 0.98 11.05
N GLN A 239 22.03 1.91 10.49
CA GLN A 239 20.75 1.62 9.84
C GLN A 239 20.90 0.96 8.46
N PRO A 240 19.86 0.25 7.95
CA PRO A 240 18.56 -0.01 8.59
C PRO A 240 18.55 -1.25 9.49
N PHE A 241 19.59 -2.08 9.45
CA PHE A 241 19.58 -3.38 10.14
C PHE A 241 20.25 -3.38 11.52
N GLY A 242 20.96 -2.32 11.87
CA GLY A 242 21.61 -2.21 13.17
C GLY A 242 20.61 -2.09 14.30
N ASP A 243 20.95 -2.72 15.42
CA ASP A 243 20.15 -2.78 16.64
C ASP A 243 21.02 -2.62 17.90
N GLN A 244 20.50 -3.00 19.06
CA GLN A 244 21.26 -3.01 20.32
C GLN A 244 22.51 -3.91 20.32
N GLY A 245 22.69 -4.73 19.28
CA GLY A 245 23.87 -5.52 19.03
C GLY A 245 25.09 -4.68 18.61
N ASP A 246 24.89 -3.46 18.11
CA ASP A 246 25.95 -2.56 17.64
C ASP A 246 26.73 -1.88 18.76
N TYR A 247 26.24 -1.94 20.01
CA TYR A 247 26.93 -1.36 21.15
C TYR A 247 26.84 -2.23 22.39
N ASP A 248 27.71 -2.00 23.35
CA ASP A 248 27.73 -2.74 24.61
C ASP A 248 28.28 -1.91 25.77
N LEU A 249 27.73 -2.13 26.96
CA LEU A 249 28.14 -1.44 28.19
C LEU A 249 29.07 -2.36 29.00
N SER A 250 30.21 -1.84 29.44
CA SER A 250 31.18 -2.61 30.23
C SER A 250 30.53 -3.15 31.51
N PRO A 251 30.94 -4.33 32.02
CA PRO A 251 30.35 -4.91 33.24
C PRO A 251 30.47 -4.06 34.50
N ASP A 252 31.36 -3.06 34.52
CA ASP A 252 31.48 -2.08 35.61
C ASP A 252 30.67 -0.80 35.38
N GLY A 253 30.05 -0.66 34.21
CA GLY A 253 29.21 0.46 33.79
C GLY A 253 29.97 1.72 33.40
N LYS A 254 31.29 1.68 33.23
CA LYS A 254 32.13 2.89 33.04
C LYS A 254 32.48 3.19 31.60
N THR A 255 32.38 2.22 30.69
CA THR A 255 32.82 2.38 29.30
C THR A 255 31.79 1.76 28.37
N VAL A 256 31.51 2.46 27.27
CA VAL A 256 30.60 2.00 26.23
C VAL A 256 31.45 1.71 24.99
N ALA A 257 31.20 0.56 24.36
CA ALA A 257 31.71 0.24 23.04
C ALA A 257 30.56 0.37 22.04
N PHE A 258 30.78 0.92 20.85
CA PHE A 258 29.75 1.03 19.82
C PHE A 258 30.33 1.01 18.42
N LEU A 259 29.56 0.54 17.45
CA LEU A 259 29.89 0.48 16.03
C LEU A 259 29.47 1.78 15.31
N THR A 260 30.29 2.25 14.37
CA THR A 260 29.89 3.22 13.34
C THR A 260 30.56 2.88 12.01
N LYS A 261 29.93 3.25 10.89
CA LYS A 261 30.58 3.30 9.56
C LYS A 261 31.83 4.19 9.61
N ALA A 262 32.81 3.84 8.78
CA ALA A 262 34.07 4.57 8.65
C ALA A 262 33.80 6.05 8.27
N PRO A 263 34.07 7.03 9.17
CA PRO A 263 33.68 8.42 8.94
C PRO A 263 34.43 9.12 7.79
N GLU A 264 35.54 8.55 7.36
CA GLU A 264 36.40 9.05 6.29
C GLU A 264 36.09 8.47 4.90
N LEU A 265 35.18 7.50 4.80
CA LEU A 265 34.83 6.82 3.56
C LEU A 265 33.36 7.09 3.17
N SER A 266 33.05 7.09 1.87
CA SER A 266 31.65 7.18 1.40
C SER A 266 30.92 5.87 1.70
N LYS A 267 29.71 5.98 2.28
CA LYS A 267 28.83 4.82 2.55
C LYS A 267 28.38 4.08 1.29
N ALA A 268 28.23 4.77 0.17
CA ALA A 268 27.74 4.15 -1.06
C ALA A 268 28.73 3.14 -1.65
N SER A 269 30.03 3.41 -1.52
CA SER A 269 31.10 2.63 -2.16
C SER A 269 31.94 1.81 -1.18
N HIS A 270 31.66 1.87 0.13
CA HIS A 270 32.45 1.14 1.13
C HIS A 270 31.59 0.53 2.23
N THR A 271 31.96 -0.68 2.65
CA THR A 271 31.33 -1.43 3.73
C THR A 271 31.96 -1.16 5.10
N ALA A 272 33.21 -0.67 5.11
CA ALA A 272 34.05 -0.51 6.30
C ALA A 272 33.36 0.22 7.47
N SER A 273 33.59 -0.31 8.67
CA SER A 273 33.06 0.22 9.93
C SER A 273 33.99 -0.15 11.07
N TYR A 274 34.01 0.67 12.12
CA TYR A 274 34.92 0.51 13.26
C TYR A 274 34.17 0.50 14.59
N ILE A 275 34.76 -0.17 15.56
CA ILE A 275 34.32 -0.20 16.94
C ILE A 275 35.00 0.95 17.69
N TYR A 276 34.21 1.78 18.34
CA TYR A 276 34.67 2.88 19.18
C TYR A 276 34.47 2.56 20.65
N VAL A 277 35.30 3.13 21.52
CA VAL A 277 35.12 3.11 22.97
C VAL A 277 35.10 4.51 23.55
N VAL A 278 34.24 4.73 24.53
CA VAL A 278 34.03 6.03 25.18
C VAL A 278 33.68 5.86 26.67
N PRO A 279 34.10 6.77 27.56
CA PRO A 279 33.58 6.81 28.92
C PRO A 279 32.06 6.98 28.94
N HIS A 280 31.37 6.21 29.79
CA HIS A 280 29.90 6.29 29.95
C HIS A 280 29.43 7.69 30.34
N ASP A 281 30.25 8.46 31.05
CA ASP A 281 29.93 9.82 31.44
C ASP A 281 30.15 10.87 30.34
N GLY A 282 30.56 10.48 29.12
CA GLY A 282 30.80 11.40 28.01
C GLY A 282 31.93 12.40 28.26
N SER A 283 32.82 12.16 29.24
CA SER A 283 33.90 13.09 29.59
C SER A 283 35.00 13.22 28.55
N LYS A 284 35.01 12.35 27.53
CA LYS A 284 35.97 12.33 26.43
C LYS A 284 35.25 11.96 25.13
N VAL A 285 35.82 12.38 24.01
CA VAL A 285 35.41 11.95 22.68
C VAL A 285 35.70 10.45 22.52
N ALA A 286 34.83 9.75 21.80
CA ALA A 286 35.00 8.34 21.48
C ALA A 286 36.25 8.10 20.62
N ILE A 287 36.93 6.98 20.84
CA ILE A 287 38.15 6.62 20.11
C ILE A 287 37.98 5.27 19.41
N PRO A 288 38.47 5.13 18.17
CA PRO A 288 38.39 3.85 17.47
C PRO A 288 39.34 2.82 18.11
N VAL A 289 38.85 1.59 18.25
CA VAL A 289 39.61 0.42 18.74
C VAL A 289 40.37 -0.23 17.58
N ASN A 290 39.70 -0.36 16.43
CA ASN A 290 40.22 -0.89 15.17
C ASN A 290 40.15 0.17 14.04
N GLY A 291 40.54 -0.20 12.82
CA GLY A 291 40.64 0.72 11.68
C GLY A 291 42.05 1.31 11.47
N PRO A 292 42.19 2.36 10.65
CA PRO A 292 43.48 2.94 10.28
C PRO A 292 44.34 3.32 11.49
N GLY A 293 45.60 2.86 11.50
CA GLY A 293 46.55 3.14 12.58
C GLY A 293 46.37 2.31 13.86
N SER A 294 45.40 1.40 13.90
CA SER A 294 45.23 0.45 15.01
C SER A 294 46.24 -0.71 14.96
N SER A 295 46.22 -1.57 15.98
CA SER A 295 47.02 -2.81 16.00
C SER A 295 46.31 -4.02 15.36
N ALA A 296 45.16 -3.80 14.70
CA ALA A 296 44.47 -4.85 13.97
C ALA A 296 45.38 -5.43 12.87
N PRO A 297 45.26 -6.73 12.53
CA PRO A 297 45.96 -7.29 11.39
C PRO A 297 45.71 -6.49 10.10
N TYR A 298 46.71 -6.43 9.22
CA TYR A 298 46.65 -5.59 8.01
C TYR A 298 45.41 -5.87 7.15
N GLU A 299 45.00 -7.12 7.03
CA GLU A 299 43.83 -7.48 6.23
C GLU A 299 42.52 -7.02 6.87
N ALA A 300 42.43 -6.84 8.19
CA ALA A 300 41.18 -6.50 8.89
C ALA A 300 40.78 -5.03 8.70
N LYS A 301 40.24 -4.70 7.51
CA LYS A 301 39.85 -3.32 7.15
C LYS A 301 38.35 -3.16 6.90
N GLY A 302 37.63 -4.25 6.67
CA GLY A 302 36.23 -4.27 6.30
C GLY A 302 35.25 -3.93 7.40
N ALA A 303 33.98 -4.29 7.18
CA ALA A 303 32.92 -4.04 8.15
C ALA A 303 33.21 -4.78 9.47
N SER A 304 33.05 -4.06 10.58
CA SER A 304 33.05 -4.61 11.93
C SER A 304 31.62 -4.78 12.44
N ALA A 305 31.40 -5.70 13.37
CA ALA A 305 30.11 -5.86 14.04
C ALA A 305 30.22 -6.48 15.45
N SER A 306 29.10 -6.42 16.18
CA SER A 306 28.87 -7.15 17.43
C SER A 306 29.93 -6.94 18.53
N PRO A 307 30.26 -5.71 18.96
CA PRO A 307 31.17 -5.53 20.08
C PRO A 307 30.58 -6.14 21.37
N ARG A 308 31.37 -6.95 22.09
CA ARG A 308 30.97 -7.61 23.35
C ARG A 308 32.08 -7.58 24.39
N TRP A 309 31.81 -7.00 25.55
CA TRP A 309 32.76 -6.95 26.65
C TRP A 309 32.97 -8.32 27.30
N SER A 310 34.23 -8.62 27.64
CA SER A 310 34.52 -9.75 28.53
C SER A 310 33.94 -9.49 29.93
N PRO A 311 33.61 -10.54 30.70
CA PRO A 311 33.03 -10.38 32.05
C PRO A 311 33.89 -9.56 33.03
N ASP A 312 35.21 -9.49 32.81
CA ASP A 312 36.15 -8.70 33.60
C ASP A 312 36.31 -7.24 33.12
N GLY A 313 35.69 -6.87 31.99
CA GLY A 313 35.73 -5.54 31.40
C GLY A 313 37.07 -5.14 30.77
N LYS A 314 38.01 -6.07 30.61
CA LYS A 314 39.37 -5.77 30.09
C LYS A 314 39.53 -6.03 28.60
N LYS A 315 38.70 -6.90 28.03
CA LYS A 315 38.74 -7.30 26.64
C LYS A 315 37.43 -7.01 25.94
N LEU A 316 37.51 -6.79 24.65
CA LEU A 316 36.37 -6.63 23.76
C LEU A 316 36.49 -7.66 22.64
N ALA A 317 35.47 -8.49 22.48
CA ALA A 317 35.31 -9.36 21.32
C ALA A 317 34.49 -8.61 20.26
N TYR A 318 34.85 -8.75 18.99
CA TYR A 318 34.11 -8.22 17.85
C TYR A 318 34.38 -9.10 16.62
N VAL A 319 33.56 -8.97 15.59
CA VAL A 319 33.89 -9.53 14.27
C VAL A 319 34.30 -8.43 13.31
N GLN A 320 35.16 -8.75 12.35
CA GLN A 320 35.54 -7.85 11.28
C GLN A 320 35.85 -8.63 9.99
N GLN A 321 35.48 -8.04 8.86
CA GLN A 321 35.82 -8.50 7.50
C GLN A 321 37.20 -7.99 7.07
N ASP A 322 37.79 -8.61 6.04
CA ASP A 322 39.06 -8.15 5.50
C ASP A 322 38.85 -6.93 4.57
N GLY A 323 38.00 -7.08 3.55
CA GLY A 323 37.81 -6.10 2.47
C GLY A 323 36.91 -4.91 2.83
N ILE A 324 37.25 -3.71 2.33
CA ILE A 324 36.49 -2.47 2.59
C ILE A 324 35.28 -2.28 1.67
N THR A 325 35.09 -3.11 0.65
CA THR A 325 34.06 -2.97 -0.39
C THR A 325 33.18 -4.21 -0.54
N TYR A 326 33.47 -5.31 0.17
CA TYR A 326 32.75 -6.56 -0.01
C TYR A 326 31.91 -6.91 1.22
N GLU A 327 30.59 -6.84 1.09
CA GLU A 327 29.68 -7.07 2.21
C GLU A 327 29.51 -8.55 2.59
N SER A 328 29.81 -9.45 1.65
CA SER A 328 29.70 -10.90 1.85
C SER A 328 31.06 -11.55 2.16
N ASP A 329 32.05 -10.72 2.48
CA ASP A 329 33.31 -11.20 3.02
C ASP A 329 33.08 -11.89 4.37
N ARG A 330 33.96 -12.82 4.72
CA ARG A 330 33.85 -13.61 5.93
C ARG A 330 34.04 -12.73 7.16
N ASN A 331 33.08 -12.74 8.07
CA ASN A 331 33.32 -12.23 9.41
C ASN A 331 34.40 -13.07 10.11
N LYS A 332 35.44 -12.44 10.65
CA LYS A 332 36.46 -13.10 11.47
C LYS A 332 36.42 -12.59 12.89
N LEU A 333 36.69 -13.46 13.87
CA LEU A 333 36.65 -13.09 15.29
C LEU A 333 37.95 -12.42 15.72
N TYR A 334 37.82 -11.32 16.46
CA TYR A 334 38.94 -10.58 17.03
C TYR A 334 38.71 -10.31 18.52
N ILE A 335 39.81 -10.30 19.27
CA ILE A 335 39.86 -9.88 20.67
C ILE A 335 40.78 -8.67 20.81
N ALA A 336 40.23 -7.55 21.26
CA ALA A 336 40.99 -6.37 21.65
C ALA A 336 41.20 -6.37 23.18
N THR A 337 42.45 -6.28 23.63
CA THR A 337 42.75 -5.91 25.02
C THR A 337 42.76 -4.39 25.12
N ILE A 338 41.77 -3.83 25.82
CA ILE A 338 41.48 -2.40 25.77
C ILE A 338 42.52 -1.60 26.57
N ASN A 339 43.16 -0.65 25.89
CA ASN A 339 44.12 0.29 26.47
C ASN A 339 44.07 1.63 25.71
N GLY A 340 42.87 2.20 25.57
CA GLY A 340 42.64 3.37 24.74
C GLY A 340 43.04 3.14 23.28
N GLN A 341 43.67 4.13 22.64
CA GLN A 341 44.18 4.02 21.26
C GLN A 341 45.31 2.98 21.09
N LYS A 342 45.91 2.50 22.20
CA LYS A 342 46.98 1.49 22.18
C LYS A 342 46.44 0.08 22.44
N SER A 343 45.17 -0.15 22.18
CA SER A 343 44.54 -1.47 22.34
C SER A 343 45.27 -2.50 21.47
N LYS A 344 45.49 -3.69 22.02
CA LYS A 344 46.17 -4.80 21.31
C LYS A 344 45.13 -5.78 20.77
N ILE A 345 45.14 -6.01 19.46
CA ILE A 345 44.15 -6.84 18.77
C ILE A 345 44.79 -8.16 18.31
N SER A 346 44.07 -9.26 18.46
CA SER A 346 44.46 -10.58 17.94
C SER A 346 43.28 -11.29 17.29
N SER A 347 43.52 -11.96 16.16
CA SER A 347 42.56 -12.86 15.51
C SER A 347 42.31 -14.10 16.37
N VAL A 348 41.13 -14.70 16.23
CA VAL A 348 40.72 -15.94 16.91
C VAL A 348 40.21 -16.92 15.88
N ALA A 349 40.79 -18.13 15.85
CA ALA A 349 40.41 -19.18 14.90
C ALA A 349 40.41 -18.69 13.43
N GLU A 350 41.44 -17.94 13.06
CA GLU A 350 41.53 -17.21 11.78
C GLU A 350 41.28 -18.05 10.52
N ASN A 351 41.69 -19.33 10.51
CA ASN A 351 41.50 -20.22 9.36
C ASN A 351 40.15 -20.97 9.39
N TRP A 352 39.30 -20.70 10.38
CA TRP A 352 37.97 -21.27 10.41
C TRP A 352 37.15 -20.66 9.27
N ASP A 353 36.82 -21.51 8.30
CA ASP A 353 36.08 -21.10 7.11
C ASP A 353 34.58 -21.11 7.36
N SER A 354 34.15 -20.13 8.14
CA SER A 354 32.76 -19.87 8.50
C SER A 354 32.61 -18.39 8.86
N SER A 355 31.42 -17.82 8.70
CA SER A 355 31.15 -16.42 9.04
C SER A 355 30.33 -16.34 10.35
N PRO A 356 30.92 -15.94 11.48
CA PRO A 356 30.20 -15.77 12.74
C PRO A 356 29.22 -14.60 12.66
N SER A 357 27.99 -14.81 13.12
CA SER A 357 26.91 -13.82 13.08
C SER A 357 26.56 -13.26 14.46
N ALA A 358 26.74 -14.04 15.53
CA ALA A 358 26.55 -13.58 16.90
C ALA A 358 27.43 -14.38 17.88
N PHE A 359 27.79 -13.78 19.03
CA PHE A 359 28.54 -14.49 20.06
C PHE A 359 28.40 -13.87 21.45
N GLN A 360 28.72 -14.66 22.48
CA GLN A 360 28.74 -14.25 23.88
C GLN A 360 29.95 -14.86 24.59
N TRP A 361 30.49 -14.14 25.58
CA TRP A 361 31.56 -14.66 26.43
C TRP A 361 31.02 -15.69 27.42
N SER A 362 31.78 -16.76 27.65
CA SER A 362 31.57 -17.61 28.83
C SER A 362 31.77 -16.80 30.11
N ALA A 363 31.09 -17.20 31.20
CA ALA A 363 31.17 -16.50 32.48
C ALA A 363 32.59 -16.38 33.05
N ASP A 364 33.49 -17.30 32.69
CA ASP A 364 34.91 -17.29 33.08
C ASP A 364 35.81 -16.45 32.16
N GLY A 365 35.25 -15.89 31.08
CA GLY A 365 35.97 -15.07 30.10
C GLY A 365 37.00 -15.81 29.25
N LYS A 366 36.97 -17.16 29.21
CA LYS A 366 37.95 -17.97 28.47
C LYS A 366 37.50 -18.37 27.07
N ASN A 367 36.19 -18.50 26.85
CA ASN A 367 35.63 -18.97 25.59
C ASN A 367 34.57 -17.98 25.06
N LEU A 368 34.38 -18.01 23.76
CA LEU A 368 33.24 -17.44 23.06
C LEU A 368 32.29 -18.57 22.67
N TRP A 369 31.01 -18.39 22.95
CA TRP A 369 29.93 -19.17 22.36
C TRP A 369 29.52 -18.42 21.11
N VAL A 370 29.60 -19.08 19.96
CA VAL A 370 29.52 -18.43 18.66
C VAL A 370 28.40 -19.07 17.84
N ALA A 371 27.46 -18.26 17.37
CA ALA A 371 26.52 -18.60 16.34
C ALA A 371 27.18 -18.34 14.97
N SER A 372 27.18 -19.35 14.11
CA SER A 372 27.71 -19.25 12.75
C SER A 372 26.98 -20.21 11.84
N GLU A 373 26.91 -19.87 10.56
CA GLU A 373 26.23 -20.68 9.55
C GLU A 373 27.05 -21.93 9.19
N LEU A 374 26.38 -23.05 8.94
CA LEU A 374 26.96 -24.26 8.39
C LEU A 374 25.91 -25.04 7.60
N HIS A 375 26.09 -25.12 6.28
CA HIS A 375 25.18 -25.77 5.32
C HIS A 375 23.72 -25.28 5.46
N ALA A 376 23.53 -23.99 5.18
CA ALA A 376 22.26 -23.25 5.21
C ALA A 376 21.50 -23.30 6.55
N SER A 377 22.23 -23.42 7.66
CA SER A 377 21.66 -23.44 9.02
C SER A 377 22.64 -22.82 10.02
N THR A 378 22.16 -21.91 10.87
CA THR A 378 22.94 -21.31 11.97
C THR A 378 23.02 -22.26 13.16
N ARG A 379 24.23 -22.50 13.65
CA ARG A 379 24.53 -23.44 14.74
C ARG A 379 25.43 -22.83 15.80
N LEU A 380 25.44 -23.42 17.00
CA LEU A 380 26.37 -23.00 18.07
C LEU A 380 27.67 -23.78 18.08
N PHE A 381 28.74 -23.02 18.26
CA PHE A 381 30.12 -23.45 18.40
C PHE A 381 30.72 -22.87 19.68
N ILE A 382 31.76 -23.50 20.20
CA ILE A 382 32.55 -22.95 21.32
C ILE A 382 33.97 -22.74 20.83
N VAL A 383 34.47 -21.51 20.99
CA VAL A 383 35.78 -21.08 20.50
C VAL A 383 36.58 -20.50 21.66
N PRO A 384 37.75 -21.04 22.02
CA PRO A 384 38.64 -20.41 23.00
C PRO A 384 39.01 -19.00 22.55
N SER A 385 38.99 -18.01 23.45
CA SER A 385 39.25 -16.60 23.09
C SER A 385 40.70 -16.35 22.63
N ASN A 386 41.58 -17.35 22.78
CA ASN A 386 42.98 -17.34 22.35
C ASN A 386 43.26 -18.47 21.35
N ALA A 387 42.22 -18.98 20.69
CA ALA A 387 42.35 -20.06 19.71
C ALA A 387 43.34 -19.67 18.62
N LYS A 388 44.27 -20.59 18.33
CA LYS A 388 45.23 -20.43 17.22
C LYS A 388 44.48 -20.35 15.89
N SER A 389 45.14 -19.78 14.87
CA SER A 389 44.60 -19.70 13.51
C SER A 389 44.06 -21.03 12.98
N SER A 390 44.75 -22.14 13.25
CA SER A 390 44.36 -23.49 12.79
C SER A 390 43.23 -24.17 13.59
N PHE A 391 42.64 -23.51 14.58
CA PHE A 391 41.58 -24.12 15.39
C PHE A 391 40.27 -24.14 14.61
N VAL A 392 39.67 -25.32 14.46
CA VAL A 392 38.36 -25.50 13.83
C VAL A 392 37.33 -25.87 14.91
N PRO A 393 36.37 -24.98 15.22
CA PRO A 393 35.33 -25.24 16.20
C PRO A 393 34.39 -26.39 15.77
N LYS A 394 33.81 -27.09 16.76
CA LYS A 394 32.78 -28.11 16.51
C LYS A 394 31.41 -27.60 16.94
N ASN A 395 30.40 -27.78 16.09
CA ASN A 395 29.03 -27.47 16.44
C ASN A 395 28.45 -28.53 17.39
N PHE A 396 27.46 -28.15 18.19
CA PHE A 396 26.78 -29.08 19.10
C PHE A 396 25.24 -29.00 19.07
N THR A 397 24.64 -28.15 18.22
CA THR A 397 23.17 -27.98 18.16
C THR A 397 22.48 -28.71 17.01
N GLY A 398 23.23 -29.23 16.04
CA GLY A 398 22.69 -29.94 14.88
C GLY A 398 22.05 -29.03 13.81
N PRO A 399 21.65 -29.58 12.66
CA PRO A 399 21.00 -28.86 11.56
C PRO A 399 19.47 -28.81 11.64
N GLU A 400 18.82 -29.47 12.61
CA GLU A 400 17.36 -29.71 12.57
C GLU A 400 16.52 -28.44 12.77
N THR A 401 17.15 -27.36 13.20
CA THR A 401 16.51 -26.06 13.46
C THR A 401 17.51 -24.96 13.14
N ASN A 402 17.02 -23.83 12.64
CA ASN A 402 17.83 -22.64 12.42
C ASN A 402 17.88 -21.76 13.66
N LEU A 403 19.06 -21.56 14.24
CA LEU A 403 19.23 -20.72 15.43
C LEU A 403 19.02 -19.24 15.09
N ALA A 404 18.19 -18.56 15.89
CA ALA A 404 18.00 -17.11 15.80
C ALA A 404 18.77 -16.37 16.90
N ASP A 405 18.76 -16.89 18.13
CA ASP A 405 19.49 -16.32 19.27
C ASP A 405 19.73 -17.37 20.36
N PHE A 406 20.59 -17.06 21.32
CA PHE A 406 20.89 -17.93 22.46
C PHE A 406 21.30 -17.15 23.71
N ALA A 407 21.18 -17.80 24.87
CA ALA A 407 21.70 -17.30 26.13
C ALA A 407 22.47 -18.41 26.85
N ILE A 408 23.63 -18.06 27.41
CA ILE A 408 24.45 -19.02 28.18
C ILE A 408 23.82 -19.22 29.56
N LEU A 409 23.59 -20.48 29.92
CA LEU A 409 23.05 -20.86 31.22
C LEU A 409 24.18 -21.08 32.24
N PRO A 410 24.00 -20.66 33.51
CA PRO A 410 24.96 -20.95 34.58
C PRO A 410 25.23 -22.45 34.79
N SER A 411 24.35 -23.33 34.31
CA SER A 411 24.51 -24.78 34.34
C SER A 411 25.51 -25.35 33.32
N GLY A 412 26.08 -24.51 32.44
CA GLY A 412 27.08 -24.94 31.45
C GLY A 412 26.50 -25.33 30.07
N GLY A 413 25.26 -24.93 29.78
CA GLY A 413 24.60 -25.10 28.47
C GLY A 413 24.11 -23.77 27.90
N ALA A 414 23.34 -23.82 26.82
CA ALA A 414 22.63 -22.67 26.28
C ALA A 414 21.11 -22.90 26.28
N LEU A 415 20.34 -21.84 26.53
CA LEU A 415 18.96 -21.73 26.08
C LEU A 415 19.00 -21.18 24.65
N VAL A 416 18.45 -21.92 23.70
CA VAL A 416 18.43 -21.56 22.29
C VAL A 416 17.02 -21.17 21.88
N SER A 417 16.93 -20.04 21.19
CA SER A 417 15.74 -19.59 20.45
C SER A 417 15.98 -19.88 18.97
N ALA A 418 15.25 -20.84 18.41
CA ALA A 418 15.39 -21.25 17.01
C ALA A 418 14.04 -21.26 16.29
N SER A 419 14.05 -21.55 15.00
CA SER A 419 12.85 -21.78 14.18
C SER A 419 13.16 -22.79 13.07
N ALA A 420 12.13 -23.23 12.36
CA ALA A 420 12.22 -24.05 11.16
C ALA A 420 10.97 -23.78 10.31
N SER A 421 10.91 -24.24 9.06
CA SER A 421 9.76 -23.99 8.18
C SER A 421 8.43 -24.54 8.73
N TRP A 422 8.49 -25.53 9.63
CA TRP A 422 7.34 -26.16 10.29
C TRP A 422 7.00 -25.55 11.67
N THR A 423 7.82 -24.63 12.21
CA THR A 423 7.54 -24.00 13.51
C THR A 423 8.12 -22.59 13.61
N SER A 424 7.27 -21.62 13.95
CA SER A 424 7.67 -20.21 14.01
C SER A 424 8.65 -19.90 15.13
N ARG A 425 8.62 -20.69 16.21
CA ARG A 425 9.55 -20.60 17.34
C ARG A 425 9.67 -21.93 18.07
N ILE A 426 10.91 -22.29 18.40
CA ILE A 426 11.23 -23.37 19.33
C ILE A 426 12.21 -22.84 20.39
N PHE A 427 11.96 -23.19 21.65
CA PHE A 427 12.90 -23.00 22.75
C PHE A 427 13.40 -24.34 23.23
N TYR A 428 14.71 -24.49 23.32
CA TYR A 428 15.32 -25.71 23.87
C TYR A 428 16.60 -25.37 24.64
N THR A 429 16.99 -26.28 25.53
CA THR A 429 18.28 -26.21 26.20
C THR A 429 19.20 -27.30 25.68
N GLN A 430 20.48 -26.97 25.51
CA GLN A 430 21.47 -27.95 25.07
C GLN A 430 22.85 -27.61 25.62
N SER A 431 23.59 -28.64 26.03
CA SER A 431 24.99 -28.54 26.43
C SER A 431 25.85 -29.32 25.45
N PRO A 432 27.13 -28.97 25.25
CA PRO A 432 28.04 -29.73 24.40
C PRO A 432 28.08 -31.21 24.79
N GLY A 433 27.89 -32.10 23.81
CA GLY A 433 27.88 -33.55 24.01
C GLY A 433 26.65 -34.10 24.75
N LYS A 434 25.58 -33.31 24.89
CA LYS A 434 24.30 -33.72 25.47
C LYS A 434 23.17 -33.52 24.47
N ASP A 435 22.13 -34.34 24.62
CA ASP A 435 20.92 -34.25 23.80
C ASP A 435 20.15 -32.95 24.06
N LYS A 436 19.42 -32.53 23.03
CA LYS A 436 18.53 -31.37 23.04
C LYS A 436 17.34 -31.63 23.97
N LYS A 437 17.08 -30.73 24.92
CA LYS A 437 15.86 -30.73 25.73
C LYS A 437 14.93 -29.62 25.24
N VAL A 438 13.93 -30.00 24.44
CA VAL A 438 12.88 -29.09 23.96
C VAL A 438 12.01 -28.65 25.14
N LEU A 439 11.79 -27.34 25.25
CA LEU A 439 10.96 -26.72 26.28
C LEU A 439 9.62 -26.26 25.73
N PHE A 440 9.59 -25.81 24.48
CA PHE A 440 8.42 -25.25 23.83
C PHE A 440 8.59 -25.29 22.31
N THR A 441 7.50 -25.57 21.59
CA THR A 441 7.40 -25.51 20.13
C THR A 441 6.07 -24.88 19.74
N ALA A 442 6.10 -23.87 18.86
CA ALA A 442 4.92 -23.09 18.48
C ALA A 442 3.81 -23.95 17.85
N ASN A 443 4.17 -24.90 16.98
CA ASN A 443 3.22 -25.82 16.32
C ASN A 443 2.46 -26.78 17.25
N GLU A 444 2.88 -26.94 18.51
CA GLU A 444 2.14 -27.71 19.51
C GLU A 444 1.15 -26.87 20.32
N VAL A 445 1.24 -25.54 20.23
CA VAL A 445 0.49 -24.59 21.08
C VAL A 445 -0.40 -23.67 20.26
N ASP A 446 0.05 -23.27 19.07
CA ASP A 446 -0.65 -22.33 18.19
C ASP A 446 -1.56 -23.11 17.23
N PRO A 447 -2.89 -22.89 17.27
CA PRO A 447 -3.83 -23.54 16.37
C PRO A 447 -3.52 -23.32 14.89
N GLU A 448 -2.95 -22.16 14.54
CA GLU A 448 -2.59 -21.77 13.17
C GLU A 448 -1.48 -22.63 12.57
N LEU A 449 -0.70 -23.30 13.42
CA LEU A 449 0.46 -24.11 13.05
C LEU A 449 0.24 -25.61 13.32
N ALA A 450 -0.97 -25.97 13.74
CA ALA A 450 -1.29 -27.34 14.15
C ALA A 450 -1.14 -28.32 12.98
N GLY A 451 -0.52 -29.47 13.25
CA GLY A 451 -0.30 -30.52 12.25
C GLY A 451 1.01 -30.41 11.47
N LEU A 452 1.73 -29.29 11.57
CA LEU A 452 3.09 -29.18 11.03
C LEU A 452 4.10 -29.99 11.86
N LYS A 453 5.04 -30.63 11.16
CA LYS A 453 6.01 -31.58 11.74
C LYS A 453 7.40 -31.43 11.11
N PRO A 454 8.47 -31.87 11.80
CA PRO A 454 9.83 -31.78 11.28
C PRO A 454 10.14 -32.64 10.04
N ASP A 455 9.37 -33.69 9.80
CA ASP A 455 9.60 -34.66 8.71
C ASP A 455 9.13 -34.17 7.33
N SER A 456 8.54 -32.97 7.24
CA SER A 456 8.12 -32.36 5.97
C SER A 456 9.24 -31.67 5.18
N VAL A 457 10.50 -31.82 5.59
CA VAL A 457 11.67 -31.24 4.93
C VAL A 457 12.79 -32.27 4.78
N SER A 458 13.47 -32.25 3.65
CA SER A 458 14.71 -32.98 3.43
C SER A 458 15.68 -32.15 2.60
N ASN A 459 16.88 -32.66 2.32
CA ASN A 459 17.78 -32.05 1.34
C ASN A 459 18.61 -33.13 0.66
N PHE A 460 19.13 -32.82 -0.53
CA PHE A 460 20.06 -33.63 -1.28
C PHE A 460 21.19 -32.76 -1.84
N TRP A 461 22.20 -33.41 -2.42
CA TRP A 461 23.38 -32.75 -2.98
C TRP A 461 23.56 -33.16 -4.44
N VAL A 462 23.95 -32.22 -5.29
CA VAL A 462 24.31 -32.43 -6.69
C VAL A 462 25.68 -31.85 -6.94
N GLU A 463 26.56 -32.60 -7.60
CA GLU A 463 27.88 -32.11 -7.98
C GLU A 463 27.78 -31.21 -9.22
N ASN A 464 28.34 -30.00 -9.16
CA ASN A 464 28.37 -29.08 -10.29
C ASN A 464 29.55 -29.34 -11.24
N ASP A 465 29.73 -28.50 -12.27
CA ASP A 465 30.78 -28.70 -13.29
C ASP A 465 32.19 -28.45 -12.74
N ASP A 466 32.29 -27.71 -11.64
CA ASP A 466 33.54 -27.38 -10.95
C ASP A 466 33.89 -28.38 -9.83
N GLY A 467 33.03 -29.39 -9.61
CA GLY A 467 33.19 -30.40 -8.55
C GLY A 467 32.66 -29.97 -7.17
N ASP A 468 32.00 -28.81 -7.06
CA ASP A 468 31.37 -28.36 -5.83
C ASP A 468 30.06 -29.12 -5.58
N GLN A 469 29.70 -29.28 -4.31
CA GLN A 469 28.45 -29.91 -3.90
C GLN A 469 27.38 -28.86 -3.66
N ILE A 470 26.30 -28.92 -4.45
CA ILE A 470 25.17 -28.00 -4.41
C ILE A 470 24.06 -28.58 -3.55
N GLN A 471 23.85 -28.01 -2.36
CA GLN A 471 22.76 -28.43 -1.47
C GLN A 471 21.42 -27.92 -1.99
N THR A 472 20.41 -28.79 -2.02
CA THR A 472 19.04 -28.42 -2.37
C THR A 472 18.08 -28.93 -1.31
N PHE A 473 17.36 -28.02 -0.66
CA PHE A 473 16.28 -28.37 0.27
C PHE A 473 15.02 -28.74 -0.49
N VAL A 474 14.24 -29.68 0.05
CA VAL A 474 12.97 -30.14 -0.50
C VAL A 474 11.92 -30.07 0.60
N PHE A 475 10.83 -29.34 0.33
CA PHE A 475 9.69 -29.18 1.23
C PHE A 475 8.49 -29.92 0.66
N TYR A 476 7.84 -30.71 1.51
CA TYR A 476 6.75 -31.59 1.14
C TYR A 476 5.40 -31.04 1.62
N PRO A 477 4.31 -31.24 0.87
CA PRO A 477 2.96 -30.94 1.34
C PRO A 477 2.58 -31.84 2.53
N THR A 478 1.56 -31.43 3.27
CA THR A 478 0.92 -32.29 4.28
C THR A 478 0.41 -33.57 3.60
N ASP A 479 0.57 -34.71 4.27
CA ASP A 479 0.19 -36.03 3.75
C ASP A 479 0.88 -36.42 2.43
N PHE A 480 2.12 -35.96 2.24
CA PHE A 480 2.97 -36.37 1.11
C PHE A 480 3.05 -37.89 0.98
N ASP A 481 2.82 -38.37 -0.25
CA ASP A 481 2.91 -39.77 -0.62
C ASP A 481 3.95 -39.92 -1.74
N PRO A 482 5.11 -40.55 -1.48
CA PRO A 482 6.16 -40.72 -2.49
C PRO A 482 5.74 -41.58 -3.69
N LYS A 483 4.56 -42.21 -3.67
CA LYS A 483 3.99 -42.94 -4.81
C LYS A 483 3.22 -42.04 -5.78
N LYS A 484 2.93 -40.78 -5.41
CA LYS A 484 2.23 -39.81 -6.25
C LYS A 484 3.23 -38.85 -6.90
N LYS A 485 2.84 -38.29 -8.06
CA LYS A 485 3.59 -37.23 -8.75
C LYS A 485 3.01 -35.85 -8.43
N TYR A 486 3.88 -34.93 -8.03
CA TYR A 486 3.53 -33.57 -7.64
C TYR A 486 4.18 -32.55 -8.59
N PRO A 487 3.46 -31.48 -8.98
CA PRO A 487 4.06 -30.30 -9.61
C PRO A 487 5.27 -29.78 -8.82
N LEU A 488 6.26 -29.25 -9.54
CA LEU A 488 7.47 -28.69 -8.95
C LEU A 488 7.37 -27.17 -8.79
N ALA A 489 7.64 -26.66 -7.59
CA ALA A 489 7.94 -25.26 -7.38
C ALA A 489 9.45 -25.09 -7.14
N PHE A 490 10.16 -24.63 -8.16
CA PHE A 490 11.61 -24.47 -8.16
C PHE A 490 12.00 -23.07 -7.67
N ILE A 491 12.31 -22.94 -6.38
CA ILE A 491 12.58 -21.66 -5.73
C ILE A 491 14.05 -21.28 -5.81
N ILE A 492 14.30 -20.04 -6.22
CA ILE A 492 15.62 -19.44 -6.35
C ILE A 492 15.69 -18.28 -5.34
N HIS A 493 16.58 -18.39 -4.36
CA HIS A 493 16.68 -17.38 -3.31
C HIS A 493 17.34 -16.08 -3.81
N GLY A 494 17.07 -14.99 -3.10
CA GLY A 494 17.73 -13.70 -3.31
C GLY A 494 19.19 -13.68 -2.86
N GLY A 495 19.83 -12.52 -2.91
CA GLY A 495 21.25 -12.36 -2.62
C GLY A 495 21.98 -11.67 -3.78
N PRO A 496 22.98 -12.31 -4.43
CA PRO A 496 23.17 -13.77 -4.50
C PRO A 496 23.78 -14.43 -3.26
N GLN A 497 24.47 -13.67 -2.42
CA GLN A 497 25.14 -14.19 -1.22
C GLN A 497 24.19 -14.28 -0.02
N SER A 498 23.09 -15.02 -0.16
CA SER A 498 22.21 -15.40 0.96
C SER A 498 21.92 -16.89 0.95
N THR A 499 21.27 -17.40 2.00
CA THR A 499 20.85 -18.82 2.06
C THR A 499 19.36 -18.96 2.30
N GLN A 500 18.79 -20.06 1.83
CA GLN A 500 17.39 -20.43 2.07
C GLN A 500 17.28 -21.91 2.47
N GLY A 501 17.69 -22.21 3.69
CA GLY A 501 17.53 -23.52 4.32
C GLY A 501 16.17 -23.71 5.01
N ASP A 502 16.09 -24.67 5.93
CA ASP A 502 14.88 -24.94 6.74
C ASP A 502 14.67 -23.85 7.81
N SER A 503 13.92 -22.81 7.43
CA SER A 503 13.69 -21.63 8.27
C SER A 503 12.25 -21.14 8.19
N TRP A 504 11.80 -20.46 9.26
CA TRP A 504 10.49 -19.83 9.27
C TRP A 504 10.54 -18.43 8.64
N SER A 505 9.61 -18.17 7.72
CA SER A 505 9.36 -16.84 7.18
C SER A 505 7.86 -16.56 7.23
N THR A 506 7.47 -15.29 7.28
CA THR A 506 6.07 -14.88 7.02
C THR A 506 5.90 -14.27 5.63
N ARG A 507 6.95 -14.31 4.80
CA ARG A 507 6.95 -13.83 3.41
C ARG A 507 7.17 -15.00 2.46
N TRP A 508 8.35 -15.61 2.52
CA TRP A 508 8.74 -16.74 1.67
C TRP A 508 8.79 -18.03 2.48
N ASN A 509 7.65 -18.43 3.06
CA ASN A 509 7.56 -19.69 3.80
C ASN A 509 7.38 -20.87 2.83
N LEU A 510 8.44 -21.62 2.59
CA LEU A 510 8.41 -22.69 1.57
C LEU A 510 7.51 -23.86 1.96
N ARG A 511 7.17 -24.02 3.24
CA ARG A 511 6.16 -24.98 3.68
C ARG A 511 4.76 -24.58 3.19
N LEU A 512 4.42 -23.29 3.22
CA LEU A 512 3.15 -22.78 2.69
C LEU A 512 3.04 -22.94 1.17
N TRP A 513 4.15 -22.79 0.44
CA TRP A 513 4.20 -23.08 -1.00
C TRP A 513 3.92 -24.56 -1.28
N ALA A 514 4.44 -25.46 -0.44
CA ALA A 514 4.17 -26.89 -0.56
C ALA A 514 2.69 -27.21 -0.31
N GLU A 515 2.05 -26.54 0.66
CA GLU A 515 0.60 -26.66 0.90
C GLU A 515 -0.28 -26.23 -0.28
N GLN A 516 0.29 -25.59 -1.31
CA GLN A 516 -0.43 -25.30 -2.56
C GLN A 516 -0.48 -26.50 -3.53
N GLY A 517 -0.01 -27.67 -3.11
CA GLY A 517 -0.01 -28.91 -3.89
C GLY A 517 1.30 -29.19 -4.64
N PHE A 518 2.39 -28.53 -4.25
CA PHE A 518 3.70 -28.64 -4.90
C PHE A 518 4.68 -29.42 -4.03
N VAL A 519 5.65 -30.08 -4.67
CA VAL A 519 6.95 -30.30 -4.05
C VAL A 519 7.78 -29.05 -4.33
N VAL A 520 8.35 -28.45 -3.27
CA VAL A 520 9.08 -27.18 -3.38
C VAL A 520 10.56 -27.44 -3.17
N THR A 521 11.42 -26.87 -4.00
CA THR A 521 12.87 -26.96 -3.84
C THR A 521 13.50 -25.59 -3.63
N ALA A 522 14.55 -25.52 -2.81
CA ALA A 522 15.36 -24.31 -2.64
C ALA A 522 16.86 -24.66 -2.73
N THR A 523 17.47 -24.22 -3.82
CA THR A 523 18.85 -24.56 -4.18
C THR A 523 19.83 -23.52 -3.65
N GLN A 524 20.90 -23.96 -2.98
CA GLN A 524 21.99 -23.11 -2.52
C GLN A 524 23.07 -23.09 -3.61
N PHE A 525 22.86 -22.26 -4.63
CA PHE A 525 23.73 -22.18 -5.81
C PHE A 525 25.08 -21.52 -5.49
N THR A 526 26.07 -21.67 -6.39
CA THR A 526 27.40 -21.06 -6.29
C THR A 526 27.31 -19.57 -6.01
N GLY A 527 27.94 -19.10 -4.94
CA GLY A 527 27.76 -17.75 -4.41
C GLY A 527 27.02 -17.69 -3.06
N SER A 528 26.28 -18.74 -2.70
CA SER A 528 25.60 -18.80 -1.40
C SER A 528 26.62 -18.94 -0.25
N PRO A 529 26.48 -18.20 0.87
CA PRO A 529 27.32 -18.38 2.04
C PRO A 529 26.97 -19.69 2.78
N SER A 530 27.52 -19.90 3.99
CA SER A 530 27.34 -21.11 4.81
C SER A 530 28.16 -22.36 4.41
N TYR A 531 28.96 -22.28 3.33
CA TYR A 531 29.85 -23.35 2.88
C TYR A 531 31.32 -22.96 3.09
N SER A 532 31.94 -22.35 2.08
CA SER A 532 33.29 -21.81 2.14
C SER A 532 33.29 -20.39 1.59
N GLN A 533 34.21 -19.54 2.02
CA GLN A 533 34.34 -18.21 1.41
C GLN A 533 34.63 -18.32 -0.09
N ALA A 534 35.43 -19.30 -0.50
CA ALA A 534 35.73 -19.54 -1.92
C ALA A 534 34.46 -19.89 -2.74
N PHE A 535 33.50 -20.61 -2.16
CA PHE A 535 32.22 -20.90 -2.83
C PHE A 535 31.36 -19.64 -2.95
N THR A 536 31.37 -18.76 -1.94
CA THR A 536 30.71 -17.45 -1.98
C THR A 536 31.34 -16.53 -3.04
N ASP A 537 32.67 -16.47 -3.10
CA ASP A 537 33.41 -15.54 -3.97
C ASP A 537 33.29 -15.88 -5.46
N LYS A 538 33.00 -17.15 -5.80
CA LYS A 538 32.83 -17.64 -7.19
C LYS A 538 31.70 -16.95 -7.97
N ILE A 539 30.84 -16.19 -7.30
CA ILE A 539 29.77 -15.40 -7.94
C ILE A 539 30.30 -14.14 -8.64
N GLN A 540 31.45 -13.62 -8.21
CA GLN A 540 32.06 -12.44 -8.80
C GLN A 540 32.34 -12.67 -10.29
N ASN A 541 31.93 -11.73 -11.14
CA ASN A 541 31.99 -11.81 -12.60
C ASN A 541 31.21 -12.97 -13.22
N ASN A 542 30.27 -13.57 -12.49
CA ASN A 542 29.69 -14.86 -12.86
C ASN A 542 28.18 -14.95 -12.59
N TRP A 543 27.46 -13.82 -12.57
CA TRP A 543 26.05 -13.76 -12.16
C TRP A 543 25.12 -14.69 -12.96
N GLY A 544 25.31 -14.78 -14.28
CA GLY A 544 24.53 -15.66 -15.16
C GLY A 544 25.23 -16.97 -15.55
N GLY A 545 26.41 -17.26 -14.99
CA GLY A 545 27.23 -18.42 -15.35
C GLY A 545 27.00 -19.61 -14.42
N THR A 546 27.96 -19.92 -13.53
CA THR A 546 27.87 -21.12 -12.65
C THR A 546 26.57 -21.20 -11.83
N PRO A 547 26.02 -20.11 -11.25
CA PRO A 547 24.74 -20.19 -10.54
C PRO A 547 23.61 -20.71 -11.43
N TYR A 548 23.58 -20.33 -12.71
CA TYR A 548 22.58 -20.83 -13.66
C TYR A 548 22.82 -22.31 -13.98
N THR A 549 24.07 -22.74 -14.21
CA THR A 549 24.37 -24.14 -14.52
C THR A 549 24.13 -25.07 -13.32
N ASP A 550 24.35 -24.59 -12.09
CA ASP A 550 23.96 -25.30 -10.86
C ASP A 550 22.44 -25.58 -10.85
N LEU A 551 21.63 -24.56 -11.16
CA LEU A 551 20.18 -24.69 -11.22
C LEU A 551 19.74 -25.65 -12.32
N VAL A 552 20.37 -25.62 -13.49
CA VAL A 552 20.14 -26.59 -14.59
C VAL A 552 20.42 -28.01 -14.10
N LYS A 553 21.57 -28.25 -13.46
CA LYS A 553 21.94 -29.59 -12.97
C LYS A 553 20.99 -30.12 -11.91
N VAL A 554 20.55 -29.26 -10.99
CA VAL A 554 19.55 -29.63 -9.99
C VAL A 554 18.21 -29.97 -10.65
N PHE A 555 17.78 -29.17 -11.63
CA PHE A 555 16.55 -29.47 -12.39
C PHE A 555 16.64 -30.81 -13.13
N GLU A 556 17.76 -31.08 -13.81
CA GLU A 556 18.01 -32.34 -14.50
C GLU A 556 18.08 -33.53 -13.53
N HIS A 557 18.64 -33.33 -12.33
CA HIS A 557 18.62 -34.34 -11.28
C HIS A 557 17.19 -34.66 -10.85
N LEU A 558 16.36 -33.65 -10.60
CA LEU A 558 14.95 -33.81 -10.24
C LEU A 558 14.17 -34.55 -11.33
N LYS A 559 14.35 -34.14 -12.60
CA LYS A 559 13.69 -34.72 -13.79
C LYS A 559 13.97 -36.22 -13.95
N HIS A 560 15.22 -36.63 -13.73
CA HIS A 560 15.65 -37.99 -14.04
C HIS A 560 15.71 -38.93 -12.83
N ASN A 561 15.86 -38.42 -11.61
CA ASN A 561 16.16 -39.26 -10.44
C ASN A 561 15.10 -39.18 -9.34
N VAL A 562 14.16 -38.25 -9.39
CA VAL A 562 13.17 -38.04 -8.32
C VAL A 562 11.75 -38.38 -8.82
N PRO A 563 11.26 -39.61 -8.62
CA PRO A 563 10.08 -40.13 -9.32
C PRO A 563 8.75 -39.48 -8.91
N TYR A 564 8.68 -38.88 -7.73
CA TYR A 564 7.50 -38.17 -7.22
C TYR A 564 7.42 -36.70 -7.67
N VAL A 565 8.43 -36.20 -8.39
CA VAL A 565 8.42 -34.84 -8.97
C VAL A 565 7.95 -34.90 -10.42
N ASP A 566 7.05 -33.99 -10.76
CA ASP A 566 6.52 -33.82 -12.11
C ASP A 566 7.07 -32.53 -12.73
N THR A 567 8.19 -32.66 -13.44
CA THR A 567 8.87 -31.53 -14.09
C THR A 567 8.10 -31.00 -15.31
N ASP A 568 7.18 -31.78 -15.89
CA ASP A 568 6.30 -31.28 -16.96
C ASP A 568 5.27 -30.28 -16.42
N ARG A 569 5.10 -30.23 -15.10
CA ARG A 569 4.28 -29.27 -14.35
C ARG A 569 5.14 -28.48 -13.36
N ALA A 570 6.22 -27.87 -13.85
CA ALA A 570 7.13 -27.06 -13.04
C ALA A 570 6.86 -25.55 -13.17
N ILE A 571 7.11 -24.81 -12.09
CA ILE A 571 7.28 -23.35 -12.08
C ILE A 571 8.64 -23.00 -11.49
N ALA A 572 9.15 -21.81 -11.80
CA ALA A 572 10.27 -21.22 -11.05
C ALA A 572 9.85 -19.89 -10.44
N ALA A 573 10.39 -19.57 -9.27
CA ALA A 573 10.09 -18.34 -8.57
C ALA A 573 11.29 -17.82 -7.79
N GLY A 574 11.47 -16.50 -7.76
CA GLY A 574 12.51 -15.87 -6.95
C GLY A 574 12.25 -14.41 -6.66
N ALA A 575 12.95 -13.89 -5.64
CA ALA A 575 12.96 -12.48 -5.28
C ALA A 575 14.37 -11.89 -5.38
N SER A 576 14.50 -10.59 -5.66
CA SER A 576 15.79 -9.91 -5.74
C SER A 576 16.71 -10.59 -6.77
N PHE A 577 17.90 -11.07 -6.38
CA PHE A 577 18.75 -11.89 -7.27
C PHE A 577 18.01 -13.12 -7.84
N GLY A 578 17.11 -13.74 -7.08
CA GLY A 578 16.29 -14.84 -7.59
C GLY A 578 15.36 -14.42 -8.72
N CYS A 579 14.86 -13.18 -8.70
CA CYS A 579 14.10 -12.59 -9.81
C CYS A 579 15.02 -12.17 -10.96
N TYR A 580 16.24 -11.68 -10.70
CA TYR A 580 17.27 -11.55 -11.74
C TYR A 580 17.54 -12.90 -12.45
N MET A 581 17.71 -13.98 -11.70
CA MET A 581 17.94 -15.30 -12.25
C MET A 581 16.69 -15.83 -12.97
N THR A 582 15.49 -15.47 -12.52
CA THR A 582 14.24 -15.77 -13.24
C THR A 582 14.20 -15.07 -14.61
N ASN A 583 14.55 -13.78 -14.66
CA ASN A 583 14.71 -13.03 -15.92
C ASN A 583 15.82 -13.61 -16.82
N TRP A 584 16.92 -14.09 -16.23
CA TRP A 584 17.98 -14.76 -16.97
C TRP A 584 17.50 -16.09 -17.56
N ILE A 585 16.84 -16.94 -16.76
CA ILE A 585 16.22 -18.21 -17.17
C ILE A 585 15.23 -18.01 -18.31
N GLN A 586 14.43 -16.94 -18.27
CA GLN A 586 13.47 -16.58 -19.32
C GLN A 586 14.13 -16.45 -20.72
N GLY A 587 15.39 -16.00 -20.77
CA GLY A 587 16.20 -15.85 -21.98
C GLY A 587 16.88 -17.13 -22.48
N HIS A 588 16.92 -18.20 -21.67
CA HIS A 588 17.71 -19.41 -21.86
C HIS A 588 16.87 -20.70 -21.89
N ASP A 589 17.50 -21.85 -22.18
CA ASP A 589 16.82 -23.12 -22.42
C ASP A 589 16.04 -23.62 -21.20
N LEU A 590 16.57 -23.45 -19.98
CA LEU A 590 15.88 -23.88 -18.76
C LEU A 590 14.50 -23.20 -18.61
N GLY A 591 14.33 -21.98 -19.12
CA GLY A 591 13.05 -21.28 -19.10
C GLY A 591 11.93 -22.05 -19.80
N ARG A 592 12.26 -22.91 -20.77
CA ARG A 592 11.29 -23.72 -21.54
C ARG A 592 10.78 -24.95 -20.79
N GLU A 593 11.45 -25.33 -19.72
CA GLU A 593 11.02 -26.44 -18.86
C GLU A 593 9.90 -26.01 -17.89
N PHE A 594 9.74 -24.70 -17.66
CA PHE A 594 8.73 -24.16 -16.75
C PHE A 594 7.44 -23.77 -17.48
N LYS A 595 6.30 -23.98 -16.81
CA LYS A 595 4.98 -23.51 -17.26
C LYS A 595 4.73 -22.05 -16.91
N ALA A 596 5.34 -21.57 -15.83
CA ALA A 596 5.28 -20.19 -15.44
C ALA A 596 6.46 -19.79 -14.54
N LEU A 597 6.75 -18.51 -14.54
CA LEU A 597 7.74 -17.85 -13.71
C LEU A 597 7.08 -16.85 -12.75
N VAL A 598 7.72 -16.61 -11.60
CA VAL A 598 7.37 -15.54 -10.66
C VAL A 598 8.61 -14.75 -10.28
N CYS A 599 8.57 -13.44 -10.48
CA CYS A 599 9.69 -12.53 -10.31
C CYS A 599 9.27 -11.39 -9.37
N HIS A 600 9.88 -11.31 -8.19
CA HIS A 600 9.60 -10.29 -7.16
C HIS A 600 10.82 -9.38 -6.98
N ASP A 601 10.66 -8.07 -7.22
CA ASP A 601 11.67 -7.04 -6.91
C ASP A 601 13.08 -7.36 -7.47
N GLY A 602 13.20 -7.75 -8.74
CA GLY A 602 14.48 -8.14 -9.35
C GLY A 602 14.83 -7.39 -10.62
N LYS A 603 16.11 -7.49 -10.98
CA LYS A 603 16.72 -6.75 -12.08
C LYS A 603 16.50 -7.45 -13.41
N VAL A 604 16.28 -6.68 -14.46
CA VAL A 604 16.35 -7.11 -15.86
C VAL A 604 17.48 -6.43 -16.60
N ASN A 605 17.98 -5.29 -16.11
CA ASN A 605 19.01 -4.46 -16.71
C ASN A 605 20.23 -4.33 -15.78
N GLN A 606 21.34 -4.96 -16.15
CA GLN A 606 22.55 -4.92 -15.32
C GLN A 606 23.32 -3.60 -15.48
N VAL A 607 23.32 -3.00 -16.68
CA VAL A 607 23.88 -1.65 -16.88
C VAL A 607 23.11 -0.61 -16.06
N GLY A 608 21.80 -0.78 -15.90
CA GLY A 608 20.93 0.07 -15.08
C GLY A 608 21.09 -0.13 -13.57
N ALA A 609 21.75 -1.19 -13.12
CA ALA A 609 21.86 -1.57 -11.71
C ALA A 609 22.54 -0.50 -10.83
N TYR A 610 23.27 0.44 -11.44
CA TYR A 610 23.88 1.59 -10.76
C TYR A 610 22.86 2.57 -10.14
N ALA A 611 21.56 2.40 -10.39
CA ALA A 611 20.48 3.13 -9.70
C ALA A 611 20.22 2.66 -8.26
N THR A 612 20.91 1.60 -7.82
CA THR A 612 20.92 1.09 -6.44
C THR A 612 21.52 2.10 -5.44
N ASP A 613 21.24 1.89 -4.17
CA ASP A 613 21.80 2.60 -3.03
C ASP A 613 23.21 2.12 -2.65
N GLU A 614 23.47 0.82 -2.77
CA GLU A 614 24.73 0.17 -2.38
C GLU A 614 25.61 -0.12 -3.60
N LEU A 615 26.43 0.86 -3.99
CA LEU A 615 27.33 0.73 -5.15
C LEU A 615 28.46 -0.28 -4.89
N TYR A 616 28.94 -0.39 -3.65
CA TYR A 616 30.00 -1.34 -3.29
C TYR A 616 29.65 -2.78 -3.69
N PHE A 617 28.37 -3.15 -3.61
CA PHE A 617 27.90 -4.49 -3.92
C PHE A 617 28.01 -4.77 -5.42
N ILE A 618 27.42 -3.90 -6.25
CA ILE A 618 27.42 -4.13 -7.70
C ILE A 618 28.82 -3.97 -8.30
N GLU A 619 29.62 -3.05 -7.77
CA GLU A 619 31.01 -2.85 -8.20
C GLU A 619 31.91 -4.03 -7.81
N HIS A 620 31.71 -4.61 -6.63
CA HIS A 620 32.45 -5.80 -6.23
C HIS A 620 32.11 -6.97 -7.14
N ASP A 621 30.82 -7.27 -7.29
CA ASP A 621 30.36 -8.43 -8.05
C ASP A 621 30.65 -8.31 -9.55
N ALA A 622 30.66 -7.09 -10.10
CA ALA A 622 31.09 -6.84 -11.46
C ALA A 622 32.60 -6.62 -11.60
N ASN A 623 33.37 -6.71 -10.52
CA ASN A 623 34.81 -6.48 -10.44
C ASN A 623 35.25 -5.15 -11.09
N GLY A 624 34.54 -4.08 -10.76
CA GLY A 624 34.83 -2.74 -11.23
C GLY A 624 33.57 -1.88 -11.40
N THR A 625 33.81 -0.59 -11.61
CA THR A 625 32.76 0.37 -11.93
C THR A 625 32.21 0.13 -13.34
N ILE A 626 31.03 0.69 -13.63
CA ILE A 626 30.38 0.52 -14.92
C ILE A 626 31.15 1.14 -16.11
N TRP A 627 32.07 2.08 -15.88
CA TRP A 627 32.93 2.65 -16.93
C TRP A 627 34.28 1.92 -17.07
N GLU A 628 34.71 1.18 -16.05
CA GLU A 628 35.95 0.40 -16.08
C GLU A 628 35.72 -1.04 -16.57
N ASN A 629 34.60 -1.65 -16.20
CA ASN A 629 34.30 -3.05 -16.54
C ASN A 629 32.90 -3.25 -17.15
N ARG A 630 32.47 -2.32 -18.01
CA ARG A 630 31.14 -2.34 -18.65
C ARG A 630 30.79 -3.67 -19.32
N GLU A 631 31.76 -4.28 -19.99
CA GLU A 631 31.57 -5.53 -20.75
C GLU A 631 31.03 -6.65 -19.86
N ASN A 632 31.46 -6.71 -18.59
CA ASN A 632 30.99 -7.72 -17.64
C ASN A 632 29.55 -7.46 -17.16
N TYR A 633 29.13 -6.20 -17.01
CA TYR A 633 27.73 -5.86 -16.75
C TYR A 633 26.85 -6.30 -17.92
N GLU A 634 27.27 -6.01 -19.15
CA GLU A 634 26.51 -6.34 -20.37
C GLU A 634 26.47 -7.86 -20.65
N LEU A 635 27.55 -8.59 -20.33
CA LEU A 635 27.64 -10.04 -20.49
C LEU A 635 26.52 -10.78 -19.75
N TRP A 636 26.22 -10.35 -18.53
CA TRP A 636 25.24 -10.95 -17.64
C TRP A 636 23.90 -10.22 -17.63
N ASP A 637 23.64 -9.38 -18.64
CA ASP A 637 22.41 -8.60 -18.76
C ASP A 637 21.27 -9.40 -19.42
N PRO A 638 20.15 -9.68 -18.72
CA PRO A 638 19.00 -10.38 -19.27
C PRO A 638 18.40 -9.69 -20.50
N LEU A 639 18.52 -8.36 -20.63
CA LEU A 639 18.02 -7.62 -21.80
C LEU A 639 18.65 -8.09 -23.11
N THR A 640 19.90 -8.58 -23.07
CA THR A 640 20.60 -9.13 -24.23
C THR A 640 19.83 -10.32 -24.84
N TYR A 641 19.08 -11.05 -24.01
CA TYR A 641 18.32 -12.23 -24.37
C TYR A 641 16.79 -11.99 -24.37
N ALA A 642 16.33 -10.75 -24.16
CA ALA A 642 14.92 -10.40 -24.05
C ALA A 642 14.05 -10.93 -25.22
N ARG A 643 14.59 -10.95 -26.45
CA ARG A 643 13.89 -11.50 -27.63
C ARG A 643 13.50 -12.98 -27.50
N ASN A 644 14.16 -13.71 -26.61
CA ASN A 644 13.94 -15.12 -26.35
C ASN A 644 12.87 -15.35 -25.26
N PHE A 645 12.33 -14.30 -24.64
CA PHE A 645 11.36 -14.46 -23.55
C PHE A 645 10.06 -15.07 -24.11
N LYS A 646 9.57 -16.14 -23.49
CA LYS A 646 8.42 -16.93 -23.97
C LYS A 646 7.57 -17.57 -22.88
N THR A 647 8.13 -17.78 -21.70
CA THR A 647 7.48 -18.43 -20.58
C THR A 647 6.60 -17.44 -19.84
N PRO A 648 5.34 -17.76 -19.53
CA PRO A 648 4.47 -16.87 -18.76
C PRO A 648 5.13 -16.39 -17.47
N GLU A 649 5.02 -15.11 -17.14
CA GLU A 649 5.70 -14.54 -15.98
C GLU A 649 4.84 -13.55 -15.16
N PHE A 650 4.83 -13.75 -13.83
CA PHE A 650 4.15 -12.87 -12.88
C PHE A 650 5.18 -12.01 -12.15
N LEU A 651 5.04 -10.69 -12.33
CA LEU A 651 5.94 -9.69 -11.78
C LEU A 651 5.32 -9.03 -10.56
N ILE A 652 6.12 -8.84 -9.51
CA ILE A 652 5.78 -8.04 -8.33
C ILE A 652 6.84 -6.97 -8.18
N HIS A 653 6.42 -5.70 -8.04
CA HIS A 653 7.34 -4.61 -7.74
C HIS A 653 6.65 -3.46 -6.99
N SER A 654 7.32 -2.89 -5.99
CA SER A 654 6.79 -1.81 -5.14
C SER A 654 7.48 -0.45 -5.37
N ASP A 655 6.79 0.67 -5.10
CA ASP A 655 7.37 2.03 -5.28
C ASP A 655 8.42 2.37 -4.21
N GLY A 656 8.32 1.79 -3.01
CA GLY A 656 9.27 1.99 -1.92
C GLY A 656 10.53 1.11 -2.01
N ASP A 657 10.73 0.38 -3.11
CA ASP A 657 11.95 -0.38 -3.34
C ASP A 657 13.05 0.50 -3.97
N TYR A 658 14.06 0.85 -3.17
CA TYR A 658 15.24 1.59 -3.61
C TYR A 658 16.47 0.71 -3.82
N ARG A 659 16.40 -0.56 -3.42
CA ARG A 659 17.43 -1.59 -3.67
C ARG A 659 17.38 -2.05 -5.13
N VAL A 660 16.19 -2.37 -5.61
CA VAL A 660 15.90 -2.63 -7.02
C VAL A 660 14.79 -1.68 -7.44
N THR A 661 15.12 -0.67 -8.22
CA THR A 661 14.13 0.37 -8.52
C THR A 661 12.95 -0.18 -9.34
N ILE A 662 11.75 0.38 -9.11
CA ILE A 662 10.50 0.04 -9.83
C ILE A 662 10.63 0.04 -11.37
N ALA A 663 11.60 0.77 -11.91
CA ALA A 663 11.90 0.78 -13.34
C ALA A 663 12.22 -0.63 -13.88
N GLU A 664 12.88 -1.48 -13.11
CA GLU A 664 13.26 -2.85 -13.51
C GLU A 664 12.03 -3.74 -13.74
N GLY A 665 11.09 -3.75 -12.78
CA GLY A 665 9.84 -4.49 -12.90
C GLY A 665 8.97 -4.00 -14.07
N LEU A 666 8.87 -2.67 -14.23
CA LEU A 666 8.12 -2.06 -15.35
C LEU A 666 8.77 -2.35 -16.71
N GLN A 667 10.10 -2.33 -16.81
CA GLN A 667 10.82 -2.70 -18.03
C GLN A 667 10.51 -4.16 -18.41
N THR A 668 10.65 -5.08 -17.46
CA THR A 668 10.36 -6.51 -17.67
C THR A 668 8.92 -6.72 -18.13
N PHE A 669 7.95 -6.12 -17.44
CA PHE A 669 6.54 -6.26 -17.78
C PHE A 669 6.24 -5.75 -19.19
N ASN A 670 6.76 -4.58 -19.56
CA ASN A 670 6.59 -4.00 -20.89
C ASN A 670 7.22 -4.86 -21.98
N ILE A 671 8.40 -5.45 -21.74
CA ILE A 671 9.07 -6.37 -22.68
C ILE A 671 8.21 -7.61 -22.92
N LEU A 672 7.74 -8.26 -21.84
CA LEU A 672 6.89 -9.45 -21.93
C LEU A 672 5.59 -9.15 -22.70
N GLN A 673 4.91 -8.05 -22.34
CA GLN A 673 3.69 -7.61 -23.03
C GLN A 673 3.96 -7.32 -24.51
N ARG A 674 5.10 -6.72 -24.85
CA ARG A 674 5.47 -6.42 -26.23
C ARG A 674 5.78 -7.66 -27.07
N LEU A 675 6.27 -8.72 -26.44
CA LEU A 675 6.56 -10.01 -27.06
C LEU A 675 5.33 -10.93 -27.13
N GLY A 676 4.18 -10.50 -26.57
CA GLY A 676 2.97 -11.33 -26.49
C GLY A 676 3.11 -12.48 -25.49
N VAL A 677 4.06 -12.40 -24.56
CA VAL A 677 4.22 -13.40 -23.49
C VAL A 677 3.16 -13.12 -22.42
N PRO A 678 2.35 -14.12 -22.00
CA PRO A 678 1.39 -13.92 -20.94
C PRO A 678 2.08 -13.44 -19.66
N SER A 679 1.72 -12.26 -19.18
CA SER A 679 2.30 -11.72 -17.95
C SER A 679 1.30 -10.95 -17.11
N ARG A 680 1.59 -10.85 -15.81
CA ARG A 680 0.85 -10.03 -14.83
C ARG A 680 1.83 -9.16 -14.05
N PHE A 681 1.35 -8.03 -13.56
CA PHE A 681 2.12 -7.11 -12.72
C PHE A 681 1.32 -6.75 -11.47
N LEU A 682 1.84 -7.09 -10.30
CA LEU A 682 1.29 -6.70 -9.00
C LEU A 682 2.14 -5.56 -8.44
N HIS A 683 1.50 -4.41 -8.24
CA HIS A 683 2.13 -3.18 -7.78
C HIS A 683 1.60 -2.77 -6.41
N PHE A 684 2.51 -2.40 -5.52
CA PHE A 684 2.18 -1.79 -4.23
C PHE A 684 2.84 -0.40 -4.13
N PRO A 685 2.06 0.69 -4.07
CA PRO A 685 2.61 2.04 -3.95
C PRO A 685 3.16 2.34 -2.55
N ASP A 686 2.79 1.54 -1.55
CA ASP A 686 3.05 1.74 -0.12
C ASP A 686 3.92 0.64 0.52
N GLU A 687 4.38 -0.33 -0.26
CA GLU A 687 5.33 -1.36 0.18
C GLU A 687 6.75 -1.05 -0.32
N THR A 688 7.71 -1.85 0.17
CA THR A 688 9.14 -1.65 -0.08
C THR A 688 9.71 -2.83 -0.89
N HIS A 689 11.02 -3.07 -0.83
CA HIS A 689 11.64 -4.34 -1.30
C HIS A 689 11.06 -5.60 -0.63
N TRP A 690 10.20 -5.39 0.37
CA TRP A 690 9.43 -6.45 1.02
C TRP A 690 7.96 -6.05 1.10
N VAL A 691 7.08 -7.02 0.86
CA VAL A 691 5.65 -6.89 1.16
C VAL A 691 5.38 -7.32 2.60
N THR A 692 5.13 -6.36 3.48
CA THR A 692 5.08 -6.57 4.94
C THR A 692 3.73 -6.25 5.56
N ASN A 693 2.91 -5.38 4.96
CA ASN A 693 1.55 -5.16 5.42
C ASN A 693 0.76 -6.48 5.31
N ARG A 694 -0.03 -6.79 6.33
CA ARG A 694 -0.73 -8.09 6.43
C ARG A 694 -1.73 -8.32 5.30
N HIS A 695 -2.47 -7.30 4.90
CA HIS A 695 -3.46 -7.39 3.83
C HIS A 695 -2.79 -7.41 2.45
N ASN A 696 -1.74 -6.61 2.26
CA ASN A 696 -0.94 -6.65 1.01
C ASN A 696 -0.23 -8.00 0.86
N SER A 697 0.33 -8.55 1.95
CA SER A 697 0.94 -9.88 1.97
C SER A 697 -0.07 -10.99 1.67
N LEU A 698 -1.32 -10.84 2.13
CA LEU A 698 -2.41 -11.74 1.78
C LEU A 698 -2.71 -11.71 0.27
N LEU A 699 -2.81 -10.52 -0.32
CA LEU A 699 -2.99 -10.34 -1.77
C LEU A 699 -1.80 -10.90 -2.56
N TRP A 700 -0.58 -10.66 -2.08
CA TRP A 700 0.67 -11.14 -2.68
C TRP A 700 0.68 -12.66 -2.78
N HIS A 701 0.42 -13.37 -1.67
CA HIS A 701 0.38 -14.83 -1.67
C HIS A 701 -0.74 -15.36 -2.56
N LYS A 702 -1.97 -14.83 -2.43
CA LYS A 702 -3.13 -15.28 -3.22
C LYS A 702 -2.86 -15.13 -4.72
N SER A 703 -2.37 -13.98 -5.15
CA SER A 703 -2.13 -13.70 -6.57
C SER A 703 -1.06 -14.62 -7.17
N ILE A 704 0.02 -14.87 -6.43
CA ILE A 704 1.09 -15.79 -6.85
C ILE A 704 0.57 -17.22 -6.92
N TYR A 705 -0.16 -17.69 -5.90
CA TYR A 705 -0.67 -19.06 -5.86
C TYR A 705 -1.72 -19.32 -6.94
N ASN A 706 -2.62 -18.36 -7.19
CA ASN A 706 -3.55 -18.43 -8.32
C ASN A 706 -2.79 -18.57 -9.66
N TRP A 707 -1.76 -17.75 -9.85
CA TRP A 707 -0.94 -17.77 -11.06
C TRP A 707 -0.26 -19.13 -11.28
N ILE A 708 0.51 -19.60 -10.30
CA ILE A 708 1.29 -20.84 -10.48
C ILE A 708 0.37 -22.05 -10.62
N ARG A 709 -0.71 -22.14 -9.85
CA ARG A 709 -1.64 -23.29 -9.87
C ARG A 709 -2.38 -23.39 -11.20
N TYR A 710 -2.79 -22.28 -11.79
CA TYR A 710 -3.39 -22.23 -13.12
C TYR A 710 -2.43 -22.77 -14.20
N TRP A 711 -1.19 -22.26 -14.25
CA TRP A 711 -0.26 -22.62 -15.32
C TRP A 711 0.22 -24.08 -15.26
N VAL A 712 0.22 -24.70 -14.08
CA VAL A 712 0.50 -26.13 -13.94
C VAL A 712 -0.74 -27.01 -14.04
N GLY A 713 -1.92 -26.43 -14.27
CA GLY A 713 -3.19 -27.14 -14.43
C GLY A 713 -3.72 -27.77 -13.14
N LEU A 714 -3.36 -27.22 -11.97
CA LEU A 714 -4.02 -27.57 -10.70
C LEU A 714 -5.37 -26.88 -10.53
N ASP A 715 -5.57 -25.74 -11.20
CA ASP A 715 -6.84 -25.03 -11.31
C ASP A 715 -7.20 -24.83 -12.79
N GLU A 716 -8.49 -24.92 -13.12
CA GLU A 716 -8.98 -24.79 -14.51
C GLU A 716 -9.02 -23.34 -15.00
N GLU A 717 -9.17 -22.39 -14.07
CA GLU A 717 -9.29 -20.97 -14.37
C GLU A 717 -8.44 -20.13 -13.43
N LEU A 718 -7.85 -19.08 -13.98
CA LEU A 718 -7.08 -18.11 -13.21
C LEU A 718 -8.04 -17.17 -12.48
N ILE A 719 -8.16 -17.34 -11.17
CA ILE A 719 -9.03 -16.53 -10.32
C ILE A 719 -8.70 -15.03 -10.51
N GLN A 720 -9.75 -14.21 -10.67
CA GLN A 720 -9.60 -12.77 -10.90
C GLN A 720 -9.35 -12.03 -9.58
N ASP A 721 -8.08 -11.79 -9.29
CA ASP A 721 -7.63 -10.91 -8.20
C ASP A 721 -7.77 -9.45 -8.61
N GLY A 722 -8.94 -8.82 -8.45
CA GLY A 722 -9.13 -7.37 -8.67
C GLY A 722 -8.45 -6.79 -9.93
N VAL A 723 -8.33 -7.59 -11.00
CA VAL A 723 -7.36 -7.34 -12.07
C VAL A 723 -7.83 -6.14 -12.88
N VAL A 724 -7.00 -5.10 -12.95
CA VAL A 724 -7.26 -3.94 -13.81
C VAL A 724 -7.03 -4.36 -15.25
N HIS A 725 -8.10 -4.77 -15.93
CA HIS A 725 -8.04 -5.02 -17.37
C HIS A 725 -7.93 -3.69 -18.13
N GLN A 726 -6.71 -3.32 -18.51
CA GLN A 726 -6.52 -2.37 -19.60
C GLN A 726 -6.92 -3.08 -20.88
N TYR A 727 -8.02 -2.66 -21.46
CA TYR A 727 -8.45 -3.24 -22.71
C TYR A 727 -7.59 -2.75 -23.88
N MET A 728 -6.51 -3.49 -24.15
CA MET A 728 -5.77 -3.36 -25.39
C MET A 728 -6.57 -4.01 -26.52
N ARG A 729 -6.89 -3.22 -27.54
CA ARG A 729 -7.38 -3.72 -28.82
C ARG A 729 -6.30 -4.64 -29.39
N ALA A 730 -6.49 -5.96 -29.35
CA ALA A 730 -5.68 -6.88 -30.13
C ALA A 730 -5.70 -6.41 -31.60
N ALA A 731 -4.57 -5.94 -32.09
CA ALA A 731 -4.26 -5.80 -33.49
C ALA A 731 -3.43 -7.04 -33.83
N ASP A 732 -3.89 -7.82 -34.81
CA ASP A 732 -3.27 -9.07 -35.26
C ASP A 732 -1.74 -8.97 -35.41
N ASP A 733 -1.03 -9.83 -34.69
CA ASP A 733 0.42 -10.08 -34.79
C ASP A 733 0.88 -10.70 -36.13
N ARG A 734 0.02 -10.71 -37.16
CA ARG A 734 0.38 -11.18 -38.52
C ARG A 734 1.01 -10.11 -39.40
N LEU A 735 0.97 -8.83 -39.04
CA LEU A 735 1.46 -7.74 -39.90
C LEU A 735 2.95 -7.38 -39.68
N ILE A 736 3.52 -7.60 -38.49
CA ILE A 736 4.89 -7.18 -38.18
C ILE A 736 5.93 -8.09 -38.86
N GLY A 737 5.62 -9.37 -39.09
CA GLY A 737 6.48 -10.29 -39.85
C GLY A 737 6.57 -10.00 -41.34
N ILE A 738 5.60 -9.28 -41.91
CA ILE A 738 5.55 -8.95 -43.36
C ILE A 738 6.24 -7.61 -43.65
N LEU A 739 6.27 -6.69 -42.67
CA LEU A 739 6.81 -5.34 -42.83
C LEU A 739 8.34 -5.24 -42.77
N LEU A 740 9.04 -6.21 -42.16
CA LEU A 740 10.51 -6.23 -42.11
C LEU A 740 11.17 -6.85 -43.36
N GLY A 741 10.38 -7.46 -44.27
CA GLY A 741 10.88 -8.03 -45.53
C GLY A 741 10.95 -7.06 -46.72
N VAL A 742 10.42 -5.83 -46.59
CA VAL A 742 10.16 -4.95 -47.74
C VAL A 742 11.03 -3.69 -47.77
N ILE A 743 11.81 -3.38 -46.72
CA ILE A 743 12.71 -2.22 -46.71
C ILE A 743 14.11 -2.64 -47.13
N ARG A 744 14.24 -3.06 -48.39
CA ARG A 744 15.55 -3.19 -49.04
C ARG A 744 15.42 -3.00 -50.55
N ASP A 745 14.80 -1.91 -51.01
CA ASP A 745 15.17 -1.37 -52.32
C ASP A 745 14.70 0.05 -52.60
N ARG A 746 15.61 0.78 -53.27
CA ARG A 746 15.42 2.01 -54.07
C ARG A 746 15.31 3.36 -53.35
N GLN A 747 16.50 3.96 -53.19
CA GLN A 747 16.77 5.32 -53.66
C GLN A 747 16.12 5.60 -55.04
N ARG A 748 15.57 6.79 -55.25
CA ARG A 748 15.97 7.71 -56.34
C ARG A 748 15.13 9.03 -56.40
N TRP A 749 15.85 10.14 -56.19
CA TRP A 749 15.77 11.46 -56.85
C TRP A 749 15.23 12.65 -56.06
N ALA A 750 15.90 13.77 -56.30
CA ALA A 750 16.01 14.96 -55.49
C ALA A 750 15.68 16.22 -56.33
N VAL A 751 15.65 17.36 -55.62
CA VAL A 751 15.82 18.76 -56.07
C VAL A 751 14.55 19.55 -56.46
N ALA A 752 14.20 20.55 -55.63
CA ALA A 752 14.25 22.00 -55.94
C ALA A 752 13.43 22.86 -54.93
N LEU A 753 14.07 23.85 -54.31
CA LEU A 753 13.48 25.05 -53.64
C LEU A 753 13.39 26.19 -54.70
N PRO A 754 12.65 27.33 -54.58
CA PRO A 754 12.52 28.16 -53.36
C PRO A 754 11.26 29.08 -53.16
N ASN A 755 11.19 29.68 -51.95
CA ASN A 755 10.61 30.96 -51.48
C ASN A 755 9.44 31.66 -52.23
N ASN A 756 8.36 32.01 -51.50
CA ASN A 756 7.94 33.42 -51.31
C ASN A 756 6.81 33.65 -50.26
N ALA A 757 6.91 34.86 -49.68
CA ALA A 757 6.13 35.60 -48.69
C ALA A 757 4.60 35.43 -48.53
N ILE A 758 4.22 35.33 -47.25
CA ILE A 758 3.12 35.98 -46.48
C ILE A 758 2.09 36.84 -47.24
N THR A 759 0.81 36.44 -47.21
CA THR A 759 -0.36 37.19 -46.65
C THR A 759 -1.66 36.35 -46.74
N PRO A 760 -2.67 36.62 -45.88
CA PRO A 760 -3.69 35.64 -45.48
C PRO A 760 -4.95 35.67 -46.36
N ALA A 761 -5.54 34.50 -46.59
CA ALA A 761 -6.84 34.36 -47.25
C ALA A 761 -7.83 33.55 -46.37
N PRO A 762 -9.13 33.84 -46.46
CA PRO A 762 -10.10 33.67 -45.38
C PRO A 762 -10.81 32.31 -45.37
N GLY A 763 -11.21 31.91 -44.16
CA GLY A 763 -12.37 31.05 -43.85
C GLY A 763 -12.61 29.81 -44.71
N SER A 764 -12.11 28.65 -44.26
CA SER A 764 -12.78 27.38 -44.54
C SER A 764 -13.46 26.89 -43.26
N ILE A 765 -14.78 26.96 -43.32
CA ILE A 765 -15.74 26.35 -42.42
C ILE A 765 -15.64 24.85 -42.69
N ASN A 766 -15.03 24.08 -41.79
CA ASN A 766 -15.15 22.63 -41.82
C ASN A 766 -16.30 22.25 -40.88
N GLU A 767 -17.46 22.06 -41.51
CA GLU A 767 -18.56 21.25 -41.02
C GLU A 767 -18.01 19.93 -40.47
N ASN A 768 -18.25 19.65 -39.19
CA ASN A 768 -18.21 18.30 -38.64
C ASN A 768 -18.99 18.28 -37.32
N ASN A 769 -20.31 18.22 -37.46
CA ASN A 769 -21.23 17.60 -36.50
C ASN A 769 -22.27 16.86 -37.36
N PRO A 770 -22.29 15.53 -37.40
CA PRO A 770 -23.29 14.83 -38.17
C PRO A 770 -24.61 14.83 -37.37
N VAL A 771 -25.43 15.85 -37.58
CA VAL A 771 -26.87 15.58 -37.71
C VAL A 771 -27.03 15.00 -39.11
N PRO A 772 -27.69 13.84 -39.31
CA PRO A 772 -27.85 13.29 -40.65
C PRO A 772 -28.59 14.31 -41.51
N ASN A 773 -27.84 14.96 -42.40
CA ASN A 773 -28.37 15.88 -43.38
C ASN A 773 -29.35 15.09 -44.27
N ARG A 774 -30.44 15.75 -44.68
CA ARG A 774 -31.56 15.20 -45.49
C ARG A 774 -31.10 14.42 -46.74
N ASP A 775 -29.87 14.66 -47.18
CA ASP A 775 -29.21 14.07 -48.34
C ASP A 775 -28.66 12.63 -48.13
N VAL A 776 -28.37 12.19 -46.90
CA VAL A 776 -27.71 10.88 -46.67
C VAL A 776 -28.70 9.71 -46.75
N LYS A 777 -29.92 9.86 -46.20
CA LYS A 777 -30.96 8.80 -46.26
C LYS A 777 -31.58 8.65 -47.66
N GLN A 778 -31.55 9.71 -48.48
CA GLN A 778 -31.96 9.63 -49.89
C GLN A 778 -30.89 8.98 -50.79
N SER A 779 -29.61 8.99 -50.38
CA SER A 779 -28.50 8.40 -51.13
C SER A 779 -28.19 6.94 -50.75
N ASP A 780 -28.56 6.49 -49.54
CA ASP A 780 -28.48 5.08 -49.14
C ASP A 780 -29.83 4.52 -48.64
N PRO A 781 -30.55 3.71 -49.45
CA PRO A 781 -31.85 3.15 -49.07
C PRO A 781 -31.78 2.08 -47.96
N PHE A 782 -30.57 1.65 -47.55
CA PHE A 782 -30.38 0.67 -46.48
C PHE A 782 -29.98 1.29 -45.13
N LEU A 783 -29.69 2.59 -45.08
CA LEU A 783 -29.40 3.29 -43.83
C LEU A 783 -30.68 3.52 -43.00
N VAL A 784 -30.72 2.90 -41.82
CA VAL A 784 -31.83 3.04 -40.86
C VAL A 784 -31.56 4.23 -39.93
N ALA A 785 -32.24 5.34 -40.22
CA ALA A 785 -32.25 6.56 -39.41
C ALA A 785 -33.69 7.04 -39.15
N PHE A 786 -33.89 7.93 -38.16
CA PHE A 786 -35.19 8.54 -37.93
C PHE A 786 -35.67 9.34 -39.15
N GLU A 787 -36.98 9.38 -39.35
CA GLU A 787 -37.60 10.20 -40.38
C GLU A 787 -37.66 11.68 -39.98
N GLU A 788 -37.34 12.57 -40.91
CA GLU A 788 -37.46 14.01 -40.71
C GLU A 788 -38.63 14.58 -41.53
N PRO A 789 -39.43 15.53 -40.98
CA PRO A 789 -39.20 16.27 -39.74
C PRO A 789 -39.74 15.59 -38.46
N TYR A 790 -40.42 14.44 -38.58
CA TYR A 790 -41.11 13.77 -37.48
C TYR A 790 -41.03 12.25 -37.60
N ASP A 791 -40.72 11.56 -36.49
CA ASP A 791 -40.75 10.11 -36.37
C ASP A 791 -41.33 9.69 -35.01
N ALA A 792 -42.32 8.78 -35.02
CA ALA A 792 -43.02 8.35 -33.80
C ALA A 792 -42.11 7.62 -32.78
N ASP A 793 -41.04 6.96 -33.23
CA ASP A 793 -40.08 6.30 -32.33
C ASP A 793 -38.95 7.23 -31.88
N ASN A 794 -38.83 8.43 -32.43
CA ASN A 794 -37.82 9.41 -32.00
C ASN A 794 -38.25 10.05 -30.66
N PRO A 795 -37.48 9.88 -29.57
CA PRO A 795 -37.83 10.46 -28.27
C PRO A 795 -37.93 11.98 -28.28
N LYS A 796 -37.24 12.66 -29.21
CA LYS A 796 -37.32 14.12 -29.40
C LYS A 796 -38.64 14.58 -30.04
N ASP A 797 -39.44 13.68 -30.60
CA ASP A 797 -40.69 13.99 -31.27
C ASP A 797 -41.92 13.45 -30.49
N TRP A 798 -41.71 12.82 -29.34
CA TRP A 798 -42.80 12.36 -28.48
C TRP A 798 -43.70 13.50 -27.96
N PRO A 799 -44.98 13.22 -27.66
CA PRO A 799 -45.87 14.18 -27.02
C PRO A 799 -45.28 14.72 -25.73
N LYS A 800 -45.42 16.02 -25.48
CA LYS A 800 -44.83 16.69 -24.29
C LYS A 800 -45.21 16.02 -22.97
N GLY A 801 -46.44 15.51 -22.84
CA GLY A 801 -46.88 14.78 -21.65
C GLY A 801 -46.05 13.54 -21.36
N ARG A 802 -45.65 12.78 -22.40
CA ARG A 802 -44.80 11.60 -22.26
C ARG A 802 -43.37 11.96 -21.87
N LYS A 803 -42.82 13.03 -22.45
CA LYS A 803 -41.48 13.54 -22.10
C LYS A 803 -41.41 14.00 -20.65
N TRP A 804 -42.44 14.71 -20.18
CA TRP A 804 -42.56 15.12 -18.78
C TRP A 804 -42.71 13.92 -17.85
N ALA A 805 -43.57 12.96 -18.17
CA ALA A 805 -43.74 11.75 -17.35
C ALA A 805 -42.41 10.99 -17.13
N MET A 806 -41.55 10.89 -18.15
CA MET A 806 -40.23 10.27 -18.00
C MET A 806 -39.25 11.12 -17.19
N THR A 807 -39.29 12.43 -17.39
CA THR A 807 -38.46 13.39 -16.63
C THR A 807 -38.83 13.34 -15.14
N ASP A 808 -40.14 13.29 -14.83
CA ASP A 808 -40.67 13.28 -13.47
C ASP A 808 -40.36 11.96 -12.75
N VAL A 809 -40.47 10.81 -13.44
CA VAL A 809 -40.07 9.51 -12.88
C VAL A 809 -38.58 9.48 -12.52
N LEU A 810 -37.73 10.01 -13.40
CA LEU A 810 -36.28 10.09 -13.16
C LEU A 810 -35.97 11.05 -12.00
N SER A 811 -36.66 12.19 -11.94
CA SER A 811 -36.55 13.20 -10.90
C SER A 811 -37.01 12.67 -9.51
N ALA A 812 -38.16 12.01 -9.43
CA ALA A 812 -38.68 11.39 -8.21
C ALA A 812 -37.80 10.23 -7.71
N THR A 813 -37.21 9.47 -8.64
CA THR A 813 -36.20 8.46 -8.30
C THR A 813 -34.94 9.11 -7.71
N GLY A 814 -34.50 10.25 -8.26
CA GLY A 814 -33.39 11.04 -7.72
C GLY A 814 -33.66 11.59 -6.32
N PHE A 815 -34.89 12.03 -6.03
CA PHE A 815 -35.31 12.49 -4.70
C PHE A 815 -35.04 11.45 -3.62
N ASN A 816 -35.50 10.20 -3.81
CA ASN A 816 -35.29 9.17 -2.80
C ASN A 816 -33.80 8.88 -2.56
N ARG A 817 -33.01 8.90 -3.64
CA ARG A 817 -31.58 8.60 -3.60
C ARG A 817 -30.77 9.68 -2.88
N ILE A 818 -31.13 10.95 -3.05
CA ILE A 818 -30.52 12.05 -2.31
C ILE A 818 -31.05 12.08 -0.87
N LEU A 819 -32.34 11.80 -0.65
CA LEU A 819 -32.91 11.73 0.68
C LEU A 819 -32.23 10.65 1.54
N VAL A 820 -31.99 9.46 0.99
CA VAL A 820 -31.27 8.39 1.71
C VAL A 820 -29.83 8.75 2.04
N SER A 821 -29.17 9.62 1.26
CA SER A 821 -27.80 10.05 1.54
C SER A 821 -27.69 10.94 2.77
N THR A 822 -28.74 11.71 3.09
CA THR A 822 -28.72 12.71 4.17
C THR A 822 -29.61 12.37 5.37
N ILE A 823 -30.60 11.47 5.24
CA ILE A 823 -31.56 11.13 6.31
C ILE A 823 -30.93 10.64 7.61
N MET A 824 -29.74 10.07 7.54
CA MET A 824 -29.05 9.51 8.71
C MET A 824 -28.36 10.56 9.58
N ALA A 825 -28.09 11.76 9.05
CA ALA A 825 -27.26 12.76 9.72
C ALA A 825 -27.71 13.10 11.17
N PRO A 826 -29.01 13.30 11.47
CA PRO A 826 -29.47 13.61 12.83
C PRO A 826 -29.42 12.40 13.80
N ALA A 827 -29.39 11.17 13.28
CA ALA A 827 -29.34 9.95 14.09
C ALA A 827 -27.94 9.39 14.30
N LEU A 828 -26.91 10.00 13.71
CA LEU A 828 -25.53 9.52 13.80
C LEU A 828 -25.08 9.22 15.23
N PRO A 829 -25.32 10.08 16.25
CA PRO A 829 -24.91 9.77 17.62
C PRO A 829 -25.61 8.51 18.18
N THR A 830 -26.89 8.32 17.86
CA THR A 830 -27.68 7.16 18.30
C THR A 830 -27.19 5.88 17.63
N ILE A 831 -26.91 5.94 16.32
CA ILE A 831 -26.38 4.81 15.54
C ILE A 831 -24.99 4.43 16.03
N ALA A 832 -24.12 5.43 16.25
CA ALA A 832 -22.76 5.22 16.73
C ALA A 832 -22.74 4.53 18.10
N LYS A 833 -23.66 4.93 19.00
CA LYS A 833 -23.82 4.29 20.30
C LYS A 833 -24.33 2.86 20.19
N GLU A 834 -25.31 2.58 19.34
CA GLU A 834 -25.90 1.25 19.21
C GLU A 834 -24.98 0.24 18.50
N LEU A 835 -24.18 0.70 17.53
CA LEU A 835 -23.27 -0.14 16.74
C LEU A 835 -21.80 -0.04 17.20
N ASN A 836 -21.53 0.59 18.34
CA ASN A 836 -20.21 0.76 18.93
C ASN A 836 -19.17 1.36 17.95
N MET A 837 -19.52 2.50 17.35
CA MET A 837 -18.67 3.23 16.40
C MET A 837 -17.89 4.35 17.09
N ASN A 838 -16.62 4.49 16.75
CA ASN A 838 -15.85 5.68 17.07
C ASN A 838 -16.30 6.88 16.17
N PRO A 839 -15.90 8.13 16.48
CA PRO A 839 -16.33 9.31 15.70
C PRO A 839 -16.02 9.22 14.21
N THR A 840 -14.87 8.64 13.85
CA THR A 840 -14.44 8.44 12.47
C THR A 840 -15.33 7.43 11.75
N GLU A 841 -15.62 6.29 12.38
CA GLU A 841 -16.51 5.25 11.85
C GLU A 841 -17.95 5.75 11.66
N SER A 842 -18.43 6.56 12.60
CA SER A 842 -19.75 7.20 12.50
C SER A 842 -19.82 8.17 11.32
N ALA A 843 -18.82 9.06 11.18
CA ALA A 843 -18.73 9.98 10.05
C ALA A 843 -18.59 9.23 8.71
N LEU A 844 -17.78 8.17 8.68
CA LEU A 844 -17.60 7.28 7.53
C LEU A 844 -18.94 6.62 7.14
N SER A 845 -19.75 6.17 8.09
CA SER A 845 -21.05 5.55 7.79
C SER A 845 -21.99 6.48 7.01
N LEU A 846 -21.93 7.79 7.25
CA LEU A 846 -22.68 8.79 6.47
C LEU A 846 -22.04 9.01 5.09
N SER A 847 -20.73 9.27 5.06
CA SER A 847 -20.04 9.71 3.85
C SER A 847 -19.75 8.59 2.84
N ILE A 848 -19.65 7.33 3.27
CA ILE A 848 -19.33 6.17 2.41
C ILE A 848 -20.34 5.97 1.26
N TYR A 849 -21.59 6.37 1.48
CA TYR A 849 -22.63 6.39 0.44
C TYR A 849 -22.22 7.30 -0.73
N LEU A 850 -21.60 8.46 -0.43
CA LEU A 850 -21.16 9.44 -1.42
C LEU A 850 -19.92 8.96 -2.17
N LEU A 851 -19.02 8.24 -1.48
CA LEU A 851 -17.88 7.59 -2.13
C LEU A 851 -18.36 6.61 -3.23
N ALA A 852 -19.38 5.81 -2.93
CA ALA A 852 -19.97 4.92 -3.92
C ALA A 852 -20.60 5.69 -5.10
N THR A 853 -21.18 6.87 -4.85
CA THR A 853 -21.69 7.74 -5.92
C THR A 853 -20.60 8.40 -6.77
N ALA A 854 -19.34 8.36 -6.35
CA ALA A 854 -18.20 8.80 -7.15
C ALA A 854 -17.85 7.78 -8.24
N PHE A 855 -17.80 6.50 -7.88
CA PHE A 855 -17.37 5.43 -8.77
C PHE A 855 -18.51 4.84 -9.59
N GLY A 856 -19.72 4.72 -9.04
CA GLY A 856 -20.86 4.12 -9.74
C GLY A 856 -21.16 4.73 -11.12
N PRO A 857 -21.16 6.07 -11.31
CA PRO A 857 -21.40 6.70 -12.61
C PRO A 857 -20.38 6.28 -13.69
N LEU A 858 -19.14 5.95 -13.31
CA LEU A 858 -18.10 5.50 -14.25
C LEU A 858 -18.46 4.19 -14.94
N PHE A 859 -19.27 3.35 -14.29
CA PHE A 859 -19.79 2.11 -14.86
C PHE A 859 -21.16 2.33 -15.48
N ILE A 860 -22.07 2.95 -14.73
CA ILE A 860 -23.47 3.07 -15.09
C ILE A 860 -23.69 3.96 -16.32
N GLY A 861 -22.93 5.06 -16.44
CA GLY A 861 -23.01 5.97 -17.58
C GLY A 861 -22.70 5.25 -18.90
N PRO A 862 -21.50 4.67 -19.05
CA PRO A 862 -21.14 3.86 -20.21
C PRO A 862 -22.06 2.67 -20.48
N LEU A 863 -22.44 1.91 -19.44
CA LEU A 863 -23.33 0.76 -19.61
C LEU A 863 -24.70 1.17 -20.18
N SER A 864 -25.18 2.36 -19.83
CA SER A 864 -26.44 2.88 -20.39
C SER A 864 -26.32 3.38 -21.83
N GLU A 865 -25.10 3.64 -22.33
CA GLU A 865 -24.81 3.93 -23.75
C GLU A 865 -24.62 2.63 -24.57
N VAL A 866 -24.55 1.47 -23.92
CA VAL A 866 -24.41 0.14 -24.57
C VAL A 866 -25.71 -0.65 -24.51
N TYR A 867 -26.29 -0.78 -23.31
CA TYR A 867 -27.47 -1.60 -23.04
C TYR A 867 -28.79 -0.82 -23.01
N GLY A 868 -28.72 0.52 -23.11
CA GLY A 868 -29.87 1.43 -23.08
C GLY A 868 -30.15 2.04 -21.71
N ARG A 869 -30.87 3.16 -21.69
CA ARG A 869 -31.18 3.90 -20.44
C ARG A 869 -32.19 3.17 -19.58
N GLN A 870 -33.17 2.50 -20.19
CA GLN A 870 -34.28 1.89 -19.46
C GLN A 870 -33.83 0.71 -18.60
N VAL A 871 -33.08 -0.21 -19.19
CA VAL A 871 -32.60 -1.43 -18.50
C VAL A 871 -31.71 -1.05 -17.31
N ILE A 872 -30.79 -0.11 -17.53
CA ILE A 872 -29.85 0.32 -16.51
C ILE A 872 -30.54 1.08 -15.37
N LEU A 873 -31.56 1.91 -15.67
CA LEU A 873 -32.35 2.57 -14.64
C LEU A 873 -33.06 1.54 -13.74
N HIS A 874 -33.76 0.56 -14.32
CA HIS A 874 -34.48 -0.45 -13.54
C HIS A 874 -33.54 -1.35 -12.72
N ALA A 875 -32.44 -1.81 -13.32
CA ALA A 875 -31.43 -2.60 -12.61
C ALA A 875 -30.87 -1.83 -11.41
N SER A 876 -30.52 -0.54 -11.59
CA SER A 876 -30.01 0.30 -10.50
C SER A 876 -31.05 0.55 -9.40
N ASN A 877 -32.35 0.62 -9.76
CA ASN A 877 -33.43 0.80 -8.79
C ASN A 877 -33.63 -0.44 -7.92
N VAL A 878 -33.60 -1.64 -8.50
CA VAL A 878 -33.71 -2.91 -7.76
C VAL A 878 -32.48 -3.09 -6.85
N TRP A 879 -31.28 -2.80 -7.37
CA TRP A 879 -30.04 -2.84 -6.60
C TRP A 879 -30.10 -1.91 -5.39
N PHE A 880 -30.46 -0.64 -5.60
CA PHE A 880 -30.60 0.33 -4.53
C PHE A 880 -31.63 -0.13 -3.48
N LEU A 881 -32.79 -0.64 -3.89
CA LEU A 881 -33.81 -1.15 -2.97
C LEU A 881 -33.26 -2.27 -2.07
N ALA A 882 -32.60 -3.27 -2.64
CA ALA A 882 -32.09 -4.43 -1.90
C ALA A 882 -31.09 -4.00 -0.81
N TRP A 883 -30.14 -3.14 -1.16
CA TRP A 883 -29.10 -2.70 -0.23
C TRP A 883 -29.57 -1.64 0.76
N ASN A 884 -30.54 -0.79 0.38
CA ASN A 884 -31.16 0.13 1.31
C ASN A 884 -32.01 -0.62 2.37
N ILE A 885 -32.71 -1.69 1.99
CA ILE A 885 -33.38 -2.59 2.95
C ILE A 885 -32.35 -3.21 3.92
N ALA A 886 -31.22 -3.69 3.39
CA ALA A 886 -30.15 -4.26 4.20
C ALA A 886 -29.62 -3.30 5.27
N CYS A 887 -29.52 -2.00 4.97
CA CYS A 887 -29.14 -0.97 5.94
C CYS A 887 -30.09 -0.93 7.15
N GLY A 888 -31.40 -1.10 6.93
CA GLY A 888 -32.39 -1.13 8.00
C GLY A 888 -32.32 -2.38 8.89
N PHE A 889 -31.73 -3.47 8.40
CA PHE A 889 -31.50 -4.70 9.15
C PHE A 889 -30.08 -4.81 9.73
N ALA A 890 -29.26 -3.77 9.57
CA ALA A 890 -27.89 -3.80 10.06
C ALA A 890 -27.85 -3.84 11.59
N ASN A 891 -27.10 -4.81 12.12
CA ASN A 891 -26.84 -5.00 13.55
C ASN A 891 -25.34 -4.91 13.90
N THR A 892 -24.50 -4.64 12.91
CA THR A 892 -23.07 -4.37 13.07
C THR A 892 -22.68 -3.16 12.24
N LYS A 893 -21.62 -2.46 12.62
CA LYS A 893 -21.14 -1.27 11.90
C LYS A 893 -20.65 -1.61 10.50
N GLU A 894 -20.02 -2.77 10.31
CA GLU A 894 -19.50 -3.26 9.02
C GLU A 894 -20.64 -3.51 8.04
N LEU A 895 -21.73 -4.15 8.50
CA LEU A 895 -22.90 -4.39 7.66
C LEU A 895 -23.56 -3.08 7.24
N LEU A 896 -23.72 -2.11 8.16
CA LEU A 896 -24.30 -0.81 7.82
C LEU A 896 -23.43 -0.06 6.81
N ILE A 897 -22.12 0.03 7.05
CA ILE A 897 -21.17 0.73 6.17
C ILE A 897 -21.14 0.06 4.77
N GLY A 898 -21.03 -1.27 4.73
CA GLY A 898 -21.01 -2.04 3.48
C GLY A 898 -22.33 -1.93 2.70
N SER A 899 -23.47 -2.11 3.35
CA SER A 899 -24.77 -1.97 2.68
C SER A 899 -25.03 -0.53 2.22
N ARG A 900 -24.53 0.48 2.95
CA ARG A 900 -24.63 1.88 2.53
C ARG A 900 -23.76 2.20 1.32
N PHE A 901 -22.56 1.64 1.23
CA PHE A 901 -21.73 1.75 0.02
C PHE A 901 -22.46 1.15 -1.19
N LEU A 902 -22.99 -0.07 -1.05
CA LEU A 902 -23.68 -0.76 -2.14
C LEU A 902 -25.00 -0.06 -2.53
N ALA A 903 -25.73 0.49 -1.56
CA ALA A 903 -26.89 1.35 -1.83
C ALA A 903 -26.45 2.61 -2.60
N GLY A 904 -25.37 3.29 -2.17
CA GLY A 904 -24.82 4.46 -2.85
C GLY A 904 -24.42 4.18 -4.30
N PHE A 905 -23.90 2.98 -4.60
CA PHE A 905 -23.57 2.56 -5.97
C PHE A 905 -24.82 2.49 -6.87
N GLY A 906 -25.90 1.86 -6.39
CA GLY A 906 -27.17 1.85 -7.14
C GLY A 906 -27.79 3.24 -7.26
N ALA A 907 -27.71 4.03 -6.19
CA ALA A 907 -28.19 5.40 -6.14
C ALA A 907 -27.48 6.32 -7.13
N SER A 908 -26.23 6.04 -7.50
CA SER A 908 -25.46 6.92 -8.37
C SER A 908 -25.98 7.01 -9.81
N ALA A 909 -26.85 6.08 -10.24
CA ALA A 909 -27.36 6.04 -11.61
C ALA A 909 -28.07 7.32 -12.05
N ILE A 910 -28.72 8.05 -11.12
CA ILE A 910 -29.39 9.31 -11.45
C ILE A 910 -28.43 10.40 -11.92
N TYR A 911 -27.16 10.36 -11.48
CA TYR A 911 -26.18 11.37 -11.89
C TYR A 911 -25.76 11.16 -13.35
N SER A 912 -25.48 9.92 -13.76
CA SER A 912 -25.07 9.62 -15.14
C SER A 912 -26.25 9.52 -16.12
N LEU A 913 -27.41 9.02 -15.68
CA LEU A 913 -28.58 8.87 -16.55
C LEU A 913 -29.34 10.19 -16.75
N GLY A 914 -29.36 11.07 -15.74
CA GLY A 914 -30.09 12.35 -15.76
C GLY A 914 -29.83 13.17 -17.02
N GLY A 915 -28.57 13.55 -17.26
CA GLY A 915 -28.24 14.36 -18.43
C GLY A 915 -28.33 13.61 -19.76
N GLY A 916 -28.08 12.29 -19.78
CA GLY A 916 -28.26 11.47 -20.98
C GLY A 916 -29.72 11.44 -21.45
N VAL A 917 -30.64 11.11 -20.54
CA VAL A 917 -32.08 11.04 -20.82
C VAL A 917 -32.64 12.41 -21.22
N LEU A 918 -32.21 13.49 -20.57
CA LEU A 918 -32.62 14.85 -20.94
C LEU A 918 -32.03 15.28 -22.30
N GLY A 919 -30.82 14.82 -22.62
CA GLY A 919 -30.20 14.94 -23.94
C GLY A 919 -31.01 14.26 -25.04
N ASP A 920 -31.54 13.08 -24.72
CA ASP A 920 -32.36 12.25 -25.62
C ASP A 920 -33.77 12.81 -25.84
N LEU A 921 -34.42 13.38 -24.82
CA LEU A 921 -35.84 13.81 -24.87
C LEU A 921 -36.05 15.25 -25.35
N TRP A 922 -35.22 16.18 -24.87
CA TRP A 922 -35.47 17.62 -25.02
C TRP A 922 -34.56 18.23 -26.07
N ARG A 923 -35.05 19.23 -26.80
CA ARG A 923 -34.23 19.98 -27.77
C ARG A 923 -33.41 21.05 -27.01
N PRO A 924 -32.27 21.52 -27.55
CA PRO A 924 -31.41 22.47 -26.83
C PRO A 924 -32.12 23.74 -26.36
N GLN A 925 -33.11 24.24 -27.10
CA GLN A 925 -33.86 25.45 -26.72
C GLN A 925 -34.81 25.24 -25.53
N GLU A 926 -35.14 24.00 -25.20
CA GLU A 926 -36.00 23.62 -24.07
C GLU A 926 -35.18 23.11 -22.88
N ARG A 927 -33.84 23.10 -23.01
CA ARG A 927 -32.93 22.44 -22.06
C ARG A 927 -32.94 23.08 -20.68
N GLY A 928 -32.95 24.42 -20.57
CA GLY A 928 -32.95 25.08 -19.27
C GLY A 928 -34.18 24.75 -18.45
N ARG A 929 -35.37 24.84 -19.06
CA ARG A 929 -36.62 24.43 -18.44
C ARG A 929 -36.66 22.94 -18.06
N SER A 930 -36.15 22.05 -18.92
CA SER A 930 -36.14 20.61 -18.62
C SER A 930 -35.21 20.26 -17.45
N LEU A 931 -34.03 20.88 -17.40
CA LEU A 931 -33.02 20.64 -16.37
C LEU A 931 -33.45 21.26 -15.02
N SER A 932 -34.08 22.44 -15.03
CA SER A 932 -34.59 23.06 -13.79
C SER A 932 -35.69 22.24 -13.15
N ILE A 933 -36.56 21.60 -13.94
CA ILE A 933 -37.64 20.74 -13.41
C ILE A 933 -37.08 19.40 -12.97
N TYR A 934 -36.16 18.80 -13.74
CA TYR A 934 -35.51 17.55 -13.35
C TYR A 934 -34.77 17.67 -12.01
N ILE A 935 -34.01 18.74 -11.80
CA ILE A 935 -33.18 18.91 -10.59
C ILE A 935 -34.02 19.30 -9.37
N LEU A 936 -35.21 19.91 -9.56
CA LEU A 936 -36.08 20.41 -8.50
C LEU A 936 -36.39 19.36 -7.42
N ILE A 937 -36.87 18.18 -7.82
CA ILE A 937 -37.33 17.14 -6.89
C ILE A 937 -36.13 16.46 -6.18
N PRO A 938 -35.04 16.05 -6.85
CA PRO A 938 -33.84 15.52 -6.20
C PRO A 938 -33.27 16.41 -5.10
N VAL A 939 -33.16 17.71 -5.38
CA VAL A 939 -32.62 18.72 -4.48
C VAL A 939 -33.37 18.79 -3.15
N LEU A 940 -34.71 18.67 -3.20
CA LEU A 940 -35.54 18.63 -1.98
C LEU A 940 -35.13 17.49 -1.05
N GLY A 941 -34.63 16.38 -1.60
CA GLY A 941 -34.20 15.21 -0.82
C GLY A 941 -33.10 15.55 0.18
N ALA A 942 -32.17 16.45 -0.17
CA ALA A 942 -31.04 16.82 0.68
C ALA A 942 -31.48 17.48 1.99
N ALA A 943 -32.58 18.25 1.95
CA ALA A 943 -33.14 18.93 3.11
C ALA A 943 -34.24 18.12 3.81
N VAL A 944 -35.09 17.43 3.05
CA VAL A 944 -36.16 16.58 3.61
C VAL A 944 -35.58 15.40 4.38
N GLY A 945 -34.42 14.88 3.96
CA GLY A 945 -33.70 13.81 4.66
C GLY A 945 -33.46 14.14 6.14
N PRO A 946 -32.67 15.16 6.49
CA PRO A 946 -32.41 15.51 7.89
C PRO A 946 -33.67 15.88 8.68
N ILE A 947 -34.68 16.48 8.05
CA ILE A 947 -35.97 16.75 8.72
C ILE A 947 -36.63 15.44 9.15
N ILE A 948 -36.88 14.52 8.20
CA ILE A 948 -37.50 13.22 8.50
C ILE A 948 -36.61 12.41 9.45
N GLY A 949 -35.29 12.45 9.24
CA GLY A 949 -34.29 11.81 10.09
C GLY A 949 -34.36 12.27 11.54
N GLY A 950 -34.49 13.57 11.79
CA GLY A 950 -34.62 14.13 13.13
C GLY A 950 -35.86 13.60 13.87
N PHE A 951 -37.01 13.63 13.22
CA PHE A 951 -38.26 13.10 13.80
C PHE A 951 -38.21 11.57 13.98
N ILE A 952 -37.68 10.82 13.02
CA ILE A 952 -37.55 9.35 13.14
C ILE A 952 -36.59 8.99 14.29
N ALA A 953 -35.49 9.73 14.45
CA ALA A 953 -34.52 9.53 15.52
C ALA A 953 -35.08 9.83 16.91
N GLU A 954 -35.96 10.83 17.02
CA GLU A 954 -36.54 11.27 18.29
C GLU A 954 -37.72 10.39 18.74
N TYR A 955 -38.58 9.97 17.81
CA TYR A 955 -39.83 9.28 18.13
C TYR A 955 -39.83 7.77 17.83
N THR A 956 -38.83 7.24 17.14
CA THR A 956 -38.76 5.83 16.74
C THR A 956 -37.30 5.30 16.71
N THR A 957 -37.05 4.16 16.06
CA THR A 957 -35.69 3.64 15.83
C THR A 957 -35.12 4.14 14.50
N TRP A 958 -33.82 4.43 14.44
CA TRP A 958 -33.13 4.86 13.20
C TRP A 958 -33.30 3.89 12.01
N ARG A 959 -33.58 2.60 12.26
CA ARG A 959 -33.87 1.60 11.20
C ARG A 959 -35.02 2.01 10.28
N TRP A 960 -36.03 2.72 10.81
CA TRP A 960 -37.16 3.21 10.03
C TRP A 960 -36.78 4.23 8.95
N MET A 961 -35.62 4.88 9.06
CA MET A 961 -35.08 5.74 8.00
C MET A 961 -34.85 4.97 6.70
N PHE A 962 -34.43 3.71 6.82
CA PHE A 962 -34.15 2.84 5.68
C PHE A 962 -35.39 2.10 5.20
N TRP A 963 -36.26 1.64 6.10
CA TRP A 963 -37.49 0.96 5.72
C TRP A 963 -38.48 1.88 5.02
N SER A 964 -38.70 3.10 5.54
CA SER A 964 -39.63 4.06 4.94
C SER A 964 -39.20 4.48 3.53
N THR A 965 -37.91 4.74 3.32
CA THR A 965 -37.34 5.08 2.01
C THR A 965 -37.30 3.91 1.05
N SER A 966 -37.21 2.67 1.56
CA SER A 966 -37.34 1.45 0.77
C SER A 966 -38.77 1.21 0.29
N ILE A 967 -39.78 1.50 1.12
CA ILE A 967 -41.19 1.43 0.70
C ILE A 967 -41.45 2.43 -0.43
N PHE A 968 -40.98 3.67 -0.27
CA PHE A 968 -41.06 4.69 -1.32
C PHE A 968 -40.36 4.22 -2.61
N GLN A 969 -39.18 3.62 -2.49
CA GLN A 969 -38.46 3.06 -3.64
C GLN A 969 -39.24 1.94 -4.34
N GLY A 970 -39.89 1.05 -3.59
CA GLY A 970 -40.73 -0.02 -4.15
C GLY A 970 -41.87 0.51 -5.01
N VAL A 971 -42.54 1.57 -4.54
CA VAL A 971 -43.57 2.28 -5.32
C VAL A 971 -42.96 2.91 -6.58
N MET A 972 -41.80 3.57 -6.44
CA MET A 972 -41.12 4.18 -7.59
C MET A 972 -40.67 3.16 -8.65
N ILE A 973 -40.30 1.94 -8.25
CA ILE A 973 -39.97 0.85 -9.20
C ILE A 973 -41.21 0.47 -10.02
N ALA A 974 -42.36 0.29 -9.36
CA ALA A 974 -43.61 -0.06 -10.05
C ALA A 974 -44.00 1.02 -11.07
N VAL A 975 -44.00 2.29 -10.64
CA VAL A 975 -44.30 3.44 -11.53
C VAL A 975 -43.29 3.55 -12.67
N SER A 976 -42.00 3.36 -12.37
CA SER A 976 -40.93 3.45 -13.37
C SER A 976 -41.07 2.39 -14.46
N TYR A 977 -41.44 1.16 -14.11
CA TYR A 977 -41.58 0.06 -15.06
C TYR A 977 -42.66 0.33 -16.13
N ASP A 978 -43.78 0.95 -15.74
CA ASP A 978 -44.89 1.25 -16.65
C ASP A 978 -44.65 2.49 -17.52
N VAL A 979 -44.05 3.53 -16.91
CA VAL A 979 -43.94 4.88 -17.49
C VAL A 979 -42.63 5.09 -18.25
N PHE A 980 -41.49 4.61 -17.72
CA PHE A 980 -40.17 4.88 -18.29
C PHE A 980 -39.91 3.96 -19.48
N ARG A 981 -39.59 4.53 -20.64
CA ARG A 981 -39.31 3.79 -21.89
C ARG A 981 -37.92 4.13 -22.38
N GLU A 982 -37.35 3.26 -23.18
CA GLU A 982 -36.02 3.48 -23.76
C GLU A 982 -35.94 4.79 -24.54
N THR A 983 -34.96 5.63 -24.21
CA THR A 983 -34.71 6.94 -24.82
C THR A 983 -33.45 6.96 -25.68
N PHE A 984 -32.59 5.95 -25.57
CA PHE A 984 -31.31 5.95 -26.27
C PHE A 984 -31.49 5.67 -27.78
N ALA A 985 -31.33 6.71 -28.59
CA ALA A 985 -31.55 6.68 -30.03
C ALA A 985 -30.81 5.56 -30.79
N PRO A 986 -29.51 5.28 -30.55
CA PRO A 986 -28.81 4.20 -31.23
C PRO A 986 -29.43 2.82 -31.00
N LEU A 987 -29.89 2.53 -29.78
CA LEU A 987 -30.53 1.25 -29.45
C LEU A 987 -31.92 1.12 -30.09
N ILE A 988 -32.69 2.21 -30.16
CA ILE A 988 -34.00 2.26 -30.83
C ILE A 988 -33.82 1.95 -32.33
N LEU A 989 -32.86 2.60 -32.98
CA LEU A 989 -32.58 2.39 -34.41
C LEU A 989 -32.01 0.98 -34.68
N ASN A 990 -31.16 0.43 -33.81
CA ASN A 990 -30.67 -0.95 -33.96
C ASN A 990 -31.82 -1.97 -33.87
N ARG A 991 -32.77 -1.77 -32.95
CA ARG A 991 -33.97 -2.62 -32.85
C ARG A 991 -34.85 -2.49 -34.09
N ARG A 992 -34.93 -1.30 -34.70
CA ARG A 992 -35.66 -1.06 -35.96
C ARG A 992 -34.94 -1.74 -37.15
N ALA A 993 -33.63 -1.63 -37.25
CA ALA A 993 -32.84 -2.31 -38.29
C ALA A 993 -32.98 -3.83 -38.21
N ALA A 994 -32.87 -4.41 -37.01
CA ALA A 994 -33.09 -5.84 -36.79
C ALA A 994 -34.52 -6.29 -37.17
N ARG A 995 -35.53 -5.47 -36.90
CA ARG A 995 -36.91 -5.73 -37.32
C ARG A 995 -37.04 -5.69 -38.84
N LEU A 996 -36.48 -4.68 -39.51
CA LEU A 996 -36.50 -4.56 -40.97
C LEU A 996 -35.77 -5.73 -41.65
N ARG A 997 -34.61 -6.16 -41.13
CA ARG A 997 -33.92 -7.38 -41.61
C ARG A 997 -34.83 -8.61 -41.54
N LYS A 998 -35.53 -8.77 -40.41
CA LYS A 998 -36.44 -9.90 -40.16
C LYS A 998 -37.70 -9.86 -41.03
N GLU A 999 -38.31 -8.68 -41.23
CA GLU A 999 -39.55 -8.51 -41.99
C GLU A 999 -39.33 -8.54 -43.51
N THR A 1000 -38.21 -8.00 -43.99
CA THR A 1000 -37.90 -7.91 -45.42
C THR A 1000 -37.01 -9.04 -45.94
N GLY A 1001 -36.34 -9.79 -45.05
CA GLY A 1001 -35.33 -10.80 -45.39
C GLY A 1001 -34.04 -10.22 -45.99
N ASN A 1002 -33.87 -8.90 -45.99
CA ASN A 1002 -32.73 -8.22 -46.59
C ASN A 1002 -31.72 -7.78 -45.52
N GLU A 1003 -30.59 -8.47 -45.43
CA GLU A 1003 -29.53 -8.22 -44.44
C GLU A 1003 -28.78 -6.89 -44.65
N ARG A 1004 -29.03 -6.18 -45.77
CA ARG A 1004 -28.33 -4.93 -46.07
C ARG A 1004 -28.73 -3.76 -45.18
N TYR A 1005 -29.86 -3.79 -44.48
CA TYR A 1005 -30.24 -2.69 -43.58
C TYR A 1005 -29.22 -2.53 -42.47
N TYR A 1006 -28.76 -1.31 -42.18
CA TYR A 1006 -27.79 -1.03 -41.11
C TYR A 1006 -28.00 0.36 -40.50
N THR A 1007 -27.55 0.58 -39.27
CA THR A 1007 -27.55 1.92 -38.64
C THR A 1007 -26.18 2.59 -38.75
N GLU A 1008 -26.13 3.92 -38.65
CA GLU A 1008 -24.84 4.65 -38.61
C GLU A 1008 -23.94 4.18 -37.46
N TYR A 1009 -24.55 3.80 -36.33
CA TYR A 1009 -23.84 3.20 -35.20
C TYR A 1009 -23.23 1.83 -35.56
N GLU A 1010 -23.97 0.96 -36.25
CA GLU A 1010 -23.45 -0.32 -36.76
C GLU A 1010 -22.36 -0.11 -37.83
N ARG A 1011 -22.47 0.90 -38.70
CA ARG A 1011 -21.44 1.23 -39.69
C ARG A 1011 -20.11 1.56 -39.02
N GLN A 1012 -20.14 2.41 -38.00
CA GLN A 1012 -18.97 2.84 -37.24
C GLN A 1012 -18.41 1.75 -36.31
N SER A 1013 -19.25 0.78 -35.91
CA SER A 1013 -18.89 -0.32 -34.99
C SER A 1013 -18.73 -1.70 -35.64
N SER A 1014 -18.92 -1.82 -36.96
CA SER A 1014 -19.02 -3.07 -37.75
C SER A 1014 -17.83 -4.04 -37.65
N GLN A 1015 -16.71 -3.63 -37.07
CA GLN A 1015 -15.51 -4.46 -36.89
C GLN A 1015 -15.11 -4.66 -35.41
N GLN A 1016 -15.97 -4.30 -34.45
CA GLN A 1016 -15.63 -4.30 -33.03
C GLN A 1016 -16.52 -5.27 -32.24
N SER A 1017 -15.91 -6.13 -31.42
CA SER A 1017 -16.65 -7.04 -30.55
C SER A 1017 -17.49 -6.27 -29.52
N VAL A 1018 -18.63 -6.83 -29.10
CA VAL A 1018 -19.50 -6.24 -28.05
C VAL A 1018 -18.73 -5.97 -26.76
N ALA A 1019 -17.80 -6.87 -26.42
CA ALA A 1019 -16.84 -6.64 -25.36
C ALA A 1019 -16.05 -5.35 -25.62
N ARG A 1020 -15.38 -5.21 -26.77
CA ARG A 1020 -14.56 -4.02 -27.14
C ARG A 1020 -15.35 -2.71 -27.15
N ILE A 1021 -16.66 -2.76 -27.42
CA ILE A 1021 -17.54 -1.58 -27.31
C ILE A 1021 -17.80 -1.22 -25.84
N ALA A 1022 -18.15 -2.21 -25.01
CA ALA A 1022 -18.40 -2.01 -23.57
C ALA A 1022 -17.16 -1.50 -22.83
N ILE A 1023 -16.03 -2.12 -23.14
CA ILE A 1023 -14.66 -1.74 -22.82
C ILE A 1023 -14.35 -0.26 -23.06
N GLN A 1024 -14.58 0.18 -24.29
CA GLN A 1024 -14.20 1.52 -24.72
C GLN A 1024 -15.11 2.53 -24.05
N ALA A 1025 -16.40 2.19 -23.93
CA ALA A 1025 -17.35 2.96 -23.18
C ALA A 1025 -16.93 3.10 -21.71
N LEU A 1026 -16.53 2.02 -21.02
CA LEU A 1026 -16.14 2.05 -19.60
C LEU A 1026 -14.89 2.91 -19.32
N SER A 1027 -13.94 2.97 -20.26
CA SER A 1027 -12.76 3.83 -20.13
C SER A 1027 -13.02 5.31 -20.43
N ARG A 1028 -14.16 5.63 -21.07
CA ARG A 1028 -14.46 6.96 -21.62
C ARG A 1028 -14.55 8.06 -20.55
N PRO A 1029 -15.26 7.90 -19.42
CA PRO A 1029 -15.33 8.95 -18.39
C PRO A 1029 -13.96 9.33 -17.83
N LEU A 1030 -13.07 8.34 -17.60
CA LEU A 1030 -11.73 8.59 -17.08
C LEU A 1030 -10.84 9.30 -18.10
N ARG A 1031 -10.95 8.95 -19.39
CA ARG A 1031 -10.25 9.66 -20.47
C ARG A 1031 -10.73 11.09 -20.64
N LEU A 1032 -12.06 11.31 -20.55
CA LEU A 1032 -12.63 12.64 -20.57
C LEU A 1032 -12.10 13.48 -19.40
N LEU A 1033 -12.02 12.92 -18.20
CA LEU A 1033 -11.44 13.62 -17.06
C LEU A 1033 -9.93 13.88 -17.23
N ALA A 1034 -9.16 12.91 -17.72
CA ALA A 1034 -7.71 13.01 -17.84
C ALA A 1034 -7.25 13.94 -18.98
N PHE A 1035 -8.00 13.98 -20.10
CA PHE A 1035 -7.52 14.60 -21.34
C PHE A 1035 -8.38 15.75 -21.85
N HIS A 1036 -9.58 15.99 -21.31
CA HIS A 1036 -10.43 17.11 -21.74
C HIS A 1036 -10.43 18.24 -20.70
N PRO A 1037 -9.70 19.35 -20.94
CA PRO A 1037 -9.60 20.46 -19.99
C PRO A 1037 -10.95 21.07 -19.59
N LEU A 1038 -11.95 21.04 -20.49
CA LEU A 1038 -13.29 21.54 -20.19
C LEU A 1038 -14.04 20.67 -19.18
N ILE A 1039 -13.81 19.35 -19.20
CA ILE A 1039 -14.33 18.43 -18.19
C ILE A 1039 -13.59 18.64 -16.87
N GLN A 1040 -12.27 18.84 -16.88
CA GLN A 1040 -11.51 19.15 -15.67
C GLN A 1040 -11.99 20.44 -14.98
N ILE A 1041 -12.15 21.53 -15.74
CA ILE A 1041 -12.63 22.82 -15.21
C ILE A 1041 -14.04 22.67 -14.62
N THR A 1042 -14.97 22.06 -15.37
CA THR A 1042 -16.34 21.85 -14.89
C THR A 1042 -16.40 20.92 -13.68
N ALA A 1043 -15.54 19.90 -13.61
CA ALA A 1043 -15.44 18.96 -12.51
C ALA A 1043 -14.90 19.61 -11.23
N VAL A 1044 -13.84 20.41 -11.31
CA VAL A 1044 -13.27 21.13 -10.16
C VAL A 1044 -14.28 22.12 -9.57
N VAL A 1045 -14.94 22.93 -10.42
CA VAL A 1045 -15.94 23.90 -9.95
C VAL A 1045 -17.16 23.18 -9.34
N SER A 1046 -17.61 22.10 -9.96
CA SER A 1046 -18.72 21.29 -9.44
C SER A 1046 -18.37 20.60 -8.12
N ALA A 1047 -17.12 20.15 -7.97
CA ALA A 1047 -16.62 19.52 -6.75
C ALA A 1047 -16.56 20.47 -5.57
N LEU A 1048 -16.09 21.69 -5.79
CA LEU A 1048 -16.07 22.70 -4.75
C LEU A 1048 -17.48 23.10 -4.29
N GLY A 1049 -18.42 23.28 -5.23
CA GLY A 1049 -19.81 23.56 -4.90
C GLY A 1049 -20.49 22.43 -4.13
N TYR A 1050 -20.31 21.18 -4.55
CA TYR A 1050 -20.94 20.03 -3.89
C TYR A 1050 -20.26 19.65 -2.57
N GLY A 1051 -18.95 19.79 -2.48
CA GLY A 1051 -18.22 19.67 -1.22
C GLY A 1051 -18.71 20.71 -0.21
N THR A 1052 -18.88 21.96 -0.62
CA THR A 1052 -19.42 23.04 0.25
C THR A 1052 -20.83 22.72 0.75
N LEU A 1053 -21.71 22.20 -0.10
CA LEU A 1053 -23.03 21.72 0.31
C LEU A 1053 -22.92 20.67 1.43
N TYR A 1054 -22.01 19.70 1.31
CA TYR A 1054 -21.84 18.65 2.31
C TYR A 1054 -21.09 19.11 3.58
N ILE A 1055 -20.28 20.18 3.50
CA ILE A 1055 -19.79 20.88 4.69
C ILE A 1055 -20.95 21.46 5.48
N VAL A 1056 -21.85 22.18 4.80
CA VAL A 1056 -23.04 22.75 5.44
C VAL A 1056 -23.91 21.63 6.01
N ILE A 1057 -24.23 20.59 5.23
CA ILE A 1057 -25.10 19.50 5.68
C ILE A 1057 -24.53 18.74 6.88
N SER A 1058 -23.23 18.47 6.91
CA SER A 1058 -22.59 17.70 7.99
C SER A 1058 -22.41 18.49 9.28
N SER A 1059 -22.12 19.79 9.18
CA SER A 1059 -21.93 20.66 10.36
C SER A 1059 -23.22 21.26 10.91
N PHE A 1060 -24.29 21.34 10.13
CA PHE A 1060 -25.51 22.05 10.51
C PHE A 1060 -26.15 21.50 11.79
N ALA A 1061 -26.25 20.18 11.93
CA ALA A 1061 -26.82 19.58 13.11
C ALA A 1061 -26.04 19.98 14.38
N ASP A 1062 -24.70 19.96 14.33
CA ASP A 1062 -23.85 20.35 15.46
C ASP A 1062 -23.91 21.85 15.75
N LEU A 1063 -23.93 22.70 14.71
CA LEU A 1063 -24.14 24.15 14.88
C LEU A 1063 -25.42 24.43 15.67
N TRP A 1064 -26.54 23.82 15.31
CA TRP A 1064 -27.81 24.11 15.94
C TRP A 1064 -27.99 23.45 17.31
N THR A 1065 -27.52 22.22 17.49
CA THR A 1065 -27.67 21.46 18.75
C THR A 1065 -26.61 21.80 19.78
N SER A 1066 -25.34 21.91 19.39
CA SER A 1066 -24.21 22.15 20.30
C SER A 1066 -23.90 23.63 20.48
N TYR A 1067 -24.06 24.46 19.44
CA TYR A 1067 -23.66 25.88 19.49
C TYR A 1067 -24.84 26.85 19.72
N TYR A 1068 -26.04 26.52 19.23
CA TYR A 1068 -27.28 27.26 19.49
C TYR A 1068 -28.24 26.58 20.49
N HIS A 1069 -27.90 25.38 20.98
CA HIS A 1069 -28.64 24.64 22.01
C HIS A 1069 -30.12 24.33 21.68
N GLN A 1070 -30.43 24.09 20.41
CA GLN A 1070 -31.77 23.71 19.98
C GLN A 1070 -32.00 22.18 20.06
N PRO A 1071 -33.26 21.73 20.24
CA PRO A 1071 -33.60 20.31 20.13
C PRO A 1071 -33.30 19.70 18.75
N VAL A 1072 -33.00 18.40 18.69
CA VAL A 1072 -32.64 17.68 17.45
C VAL A 1072 -33.72 17.82 16.37
N ALA A 1073 -35.01 17.67 16.70
CA ALA A 1073 -36.10 17.90 15.73
C ALA A 1073 -36.13 19.34 15.18
N ILE A 1074 -35.82 20.35 16.00
CA ILE A 1074 -35.81 21.76 15.57
C ILE A 1074 -34.58 22.06 14.70
N SER A 1075 -33.42 21.47 15.03
CA SER A 1075 -32.20 21.62 14.23
C SER A 1075 -32.39 21.19 12.76
N GLY A 1076 -33.22 20.16 12.54
CA GLY A 1076 -33.56 19.68 11.20
C GLY A 1076 -34.33 20.69 10.35
N LEU A 1077 -35.08 21.63 10.95
CA LEU A 1077 -35.88 22.61 10.21
C LEU A 1077 -35.02 23.65 9.48
N HIS A 1078 -33.81 23.94 9.97
CA HIS A 1078 -32.91 24.91 9.33
C HIS A 1078 -32.47 24.46 7.93
N TYR A 1079 -32.50 23.16 7.63
CA TYR A 1079 -32.23 22.63 6.28
C TYR A 1079 -33.23 23.12 5.21
N ILE A 1080 -34.39 23.67 5.62
CA ILE A 1080 -35.33 24.35 4.71
C ILE A 1080 -34.64 25.52 3.99
N ALA A 1081 -33.73 26.24 4.65
CA ALA A 1081 -32.97 27.33 4.03
C ALA A 1081 -32.13 26.83 2.85
N CYS A 1082 -31.50 25.64 2.98
CA CYS A 1082 -30.78 25.01 1.89
C CYS A 1082 -31.70 24.69 0.71
N ALA A 1083 -32.84 24.04 0.99
CA ALA A 1083 -33.82 23.68 -0.04
C ALA A 1083 -34.34 24.90 -0.80
N LEU A 1084 -34.74 25.95 -0.07
CA LEU A 1084 -35.26 27.17 -0.68
C LEU A 1084 -34.22 27.85 -1.57
N GLY A 1085 -32.95 27.86 -1.15
CA GLY A 1085 -31.86 28.43 -1.95
C GLY A 1085 -31.63 27.65 -3.25
N GLU A 1086 -31.55 26.32 -3.19
CA GLU A 1086 -31.39 25.49 -4.39
C GLU A 1086 -32.64 25.50 -5.30
N ILE A 1087 -33.86 25.57 -4.75
CA ILE A 1087 -35.08 25.73 -5.54
C ILE A 1087 -35.06 27.08 -6.26
N ALA A 1088 -34.80 28.17 -5.52
CA ALA A 1088 -34.73 29.50 -6.13
C ALA A 1088 -33.65 29.56 -7.22
N GLY A 1089 -32.46 29.03 -6.95
CA GLY A 1089 -31.36 28.96 -7.91
C GLY A 1089 -31.70 28.14 -9.15
N SER A 1090 -32.34 26.98 -9.01
CA SER A 1090 -32.74 26.14 -10.15
C SER A 1090 -33.84 26.78 -11.00
N GLN A 1091 -34.87 27.35 -10.39
CA GLN A 1091 -36.01 27.92 -11.12
C GLN A 1091 -35.66 29.26 -11.78
N LEU A 1092 -34.97 30.15 -11.06
CA LEU A 1092 -34.45 31.40 -11.63
C LEU A 1092 -33.39 31.08 -12.70
N GLY A 1093 -32.48 30.15 -12.40
CA GLY A 1093 -31.42 29.73 -13.29
C GLY A 1093 -31.93 29.17 -14.60
N GLY A 1094 -32.92 28.28 -14.59
CA GLY A 1094 -33.51 27.72 -15.82
C GLY A 1094 -34.12 28.76 -16.72
N GLN A 1095 -34.92 29.68 -16.16
CA GLN A 1095 -35.55 30.75 -16.92
C GLN A 1095 -34.53 31.73 -17.48
N LEU A 1096 -33.56 32.16 -16.66
CA LEU A 1096 -32.49 33.07 -17.06
C LEU A 1096 -31.58 32.42 -18.11
N MET A 1097 -31.24 31.14 -17.95
CA MET A 1097 -30.41 30.40 -18.90
C MET A 1097 -31.06 30.33 -20.28
N ASP A 1098 -32.36 30.03 -20.36
CA ASP A 1098 -33.08 29.98 -21.64
C ASP A 1098 -33.32 31.38 -22.24
N ALA A 1099 -33.50 32.41 -21.41
CA ALA A 1099 -33.60 33.80 -21.87
C ALA A 1099 -32.26 34.30 -22.44
N LEU A 1100 -31.16 34.12 -21.71
CA LEU A 1100 -29.81 34.49 -22.12
C LEU A 1100 -29.37 33.69 -23.36
N PHE A 1101 -29.66 32.40 -23.39
CA PHE A 1101 -29.35 31.55 -24.54
C PHE A 1101 -30.06 32.03 -25.82
N ARG A 1102 -31.37 32.36 -25.74
CA ARG A 1102 -32.13 32.90 -26.88
C ARG A 1102 -31.62 34.28 -27.30
N TYR A 1103 -31.32 35.14 -26.33
CA TYR A 1103 -30.77 36.47 -26.60
C TYR A 1103 -29.45 36.40 -27.36
N MET A 1104 -28.53 35.55 -26.93
CA MET A 1104 -27.23 35.39 -27.60
C MET A 1104 -27.38 34.74 -28.98
N LYS A 1105 -28.19 33.69 -29.11
CA LYS A 1105 -28.45 33.03 -30.41
C LYS A 1105 -28.98 34.02 -31.45
N ASN A 1106 -29.91 34.90 -31.07
CA ASN A 1106 -30.50 35.90 -31.98
C ASN A 1106 -29.51 36.99 -32.42
N ARG A 1107 -28.35 37.10 -31.76
CA ARG A 1107 -27.34 38.14 -32.00
C ARG A 1107 -26.08 37.60 -32.71
N SER A 1108 -25.97 36.29 -32.87
CA SER A 1108 -24.92 35.62 -33.65
C SER A 1108 -25.24 35.72 -35.15
N SER A 1109 -24.25 36.08 -35.98
CA SER A 1109 -24.40 36.27 -37.44
C SER A 1109 -24.87 35.03 -38.20
N ASP A 1110 -24.66 33.84 -37.61
CA ASP A 1110 -24.80 32.56 -38.31
C ASP A 1110 -26.01 31.74 -37.79
N GLY A 1111 -26.71 32.24 -36.75
CA GLY A 1111 -27.87 31.56 -36.13
C GLY A 1111 -27.58 30.20 -35.47
N GLU A 1112 -26.31 29.78 -35.42
CA GLU A 1112 -25.89 28.45 -34.96
C GLU A 1112 -25.93 28.26 -33.44
N HIS A 1113 -26.13 27.01 -33.02
CA HIS A 1113 -26.13 26.60 -31.62
C HIS A 1113 -24.69 26.34 -31.15
N ILE A 1114 -24.16 27.23 -30.27
CA ILE A 1114 -22.88 27.00 -29.58
C ILE A 1114 -23.09 26.80 -28.07
N PRO A 1115 -22.48 25.77 -27.44
CA PRO A 1115 -22.64 25.49 -26.00
C PRO A 1115 -22.18 26.63 -25.08
N GLU A 1116 -21.22 27.47 -25.50
CA GLU A 1116 -20.68 28.60 -24.74
C GLU A 1116 -21.76 29.60 -24.30
N HIS A 1117 -22.88 29.69 -25.03
CA HIS A 1117 -24.03 30.52 -24.66
C HIS A 1117 -24.69 30.11 -23.31
N ARG A 1118 -24.28 29.01 -22.67
CA ARG A 1118 -24.74 28.63 -21.31
C ARG A 1118 -23.91 29.28 -20.19
N ILE A 1119 -22.68 29.65 -20.47
CA ILE A 1119 -21.67 30.02 -19.47
C ILE A 1119 -21.92 31.36 -18.77
N PRO A 1120 -22.51 32.41 -19.38
CA PRO A 1120 -22.67 33.70 -18.70
C PRO A 1120 -23.44 33.64 -17.37
N LEU A 1121 -24.34 32.67 -17.19
CA LEU A 1121 -25.08 32.49 -15.94
C LEU A 1121 -24.21 31.99 -14.77
N THR A 1122 -23.04 31.41 -15.05
CA THR A 1122 -22.12 30.91 -14.01
C THR A 1122 -21.43 32.04 -13.24
N LEU A 1123 -21.23 33.21 -13.88
CA LEU A 1123 -20.55 34.36 -13.27
C LEU A 1123 -21.32 34.96 -12.07
N PRO A 1124 -22.62 35.30 -12.18
CA PRO A 1124 -23.37 35.77 -11.02
C PRO A 1124 -23.45 34.70 -9.93
N GLY A 1125 -23.60 33.42 -10.28
CA GLY A 1125 -23.60 32.32 -9.30
C GLY A 1125 -22.28 32.20 -8.52
N ALA A 1126 -21.13 32.31 -9.22
CA ALA A 1126 -19.79 32.24 -8.63
C ALA A 1126 -19.47 33.40 -7.67
N ILE A 1127 -20.20 34.52 -7.74
CA ILE A 1127 -20.05 35.66 -6.84
C ILE A 1127 -21.06 35.57 -5.68
N ILE A 1128 -22.31 35.24 -5.98
CA ILE A 1128 -23.39 35.16 -4.97
C ILE A 1128 -23.10 34.05 -3.94
N GLY A 1129 -22.61 32.90 -4.39
CA GLY A 1129 -22.33 31.74 -3.51
C GLY A 1129 -21.38 32.07 -2.34
N PRO A 1130 -20.18 32.63 -2.62
CA PRO A 1130 -19.24 33.08 -1.59
C PRO A 1130 -19.78 34.18 -0.67
N ILE A 1131 -20.58 35.13 -1.17
CA ILE A 1131 -21.25 36.15 -0.34
C ILE A 1131 -22.13 35.48 0.72
N GLY A 1132 -22.88 34.45 0.33
CA GLY A 1132 -23.67 33.65 1.25
C GLY A 1132 -22.82 32.97 2.34
N LEU A 1133 -21.65 32.43 1.99
CA LEU A 1133 -20.73 31.83 2.97
C LEU A 1133 -20.16 32.84 3.97
N PHE A 1134 -19.84 34.06 3.53
CA PHE A 1134 -19.39 35.11 4.44
C PHE A 1134 -20.50 35.51 5.42
N ILE A 1135 -21.72 35.68 4.93
CA ILE A 1135 -22.89 35.97 5.77
C ILE A 1135 -23.11 34.83 6.75
N TYR A 1136 -23.18 33.58 6.28
CA TYR A 1136 -23.34 32.38 7.09
C TYR A 1136 -22.26 32.28 8.19
N GLY A 1137 -20.98 32.34 7.81
CA GLY A 1137 -19.86 32.13 8.72
C GLY A 1137 -19.81 33.16 9.84
N TRP A 1138 -19.90 34.45 9.51
CA TRP A 1138 -19.76 35.52 10.50
C TRP A 1138 -21.00 35.70 11.36
N THR A 1139 -22.20 35.46 10.81
CA THR A 1139 -23.43 35.47 11.60
C THR A 1139 -23.45 34.29 12.58
N ALA A 1140 -23.08 33.08 12.14
CA ALA A 1140 -22.92 31.93 13.02
C ALA A 1140 -21.86 32.19 14.10
N GLN A 1141 -20.69 32.71 13.73
CA GLN A 1141 -19.60 33.02 14.68
C GLN A 1141 -20.05 34.00 15.78
N ALA A 1142 -20.75 35.07 15.39
CA ALA A 1142 -21.25 36.09 16.30
C ALA A 1142 -22.51 35.68 17.08
N ARG A 1143 -23.03 34.46 16.86
CA ARG A 1143 -24.25 33.93 17.50
C ARG A 1143 -25.45 34.85 17.35
N VAL A 1144 -25.58 35.51 16.19
CA VAL A 1144 -26.77 36.35 15.94
C VAL A 1144 -28.00 35.47 15.76
N HIS A 1145 -29.18 36.10 15.72
CA HIS A 1145 -30.46 35.40 15.54
C HIS A 1145 -30.42 34.46 14.32
N TRP A 1146 -30.88 33.21 14.52
CA TRP A 1146 -30.75 32.09 13.58
C TRP A 1146 -31.16 32.43 12.14
N ILE A 1147 -32.17 33.29 11.95
CA ILE A 1147 -32.65 33.69 10.62
C ILE A 1147 -31.55 34.34 9.75
N ALA A 1148 -30.58 35.04 10.35
CA ALA A 1148 -29.49 35.65 9.59
C ALA A 1148 -28.51 34.60 9.04
N VAL A 1149 -28.30 33.53 9.80
CA VAL A 1149 -27.49 32.37 9.41
C VAL A 1149 -28.17 31.65 8.24
N ASP A 1150 -29.48 31.42 8.36
CA ASP A 1150 -30.30 30.78 7.32
C ASP A 1150 -30.37 31.62 6.03
N ILE A 1151 -30.45 32.95 6.13
CA ILE A 1151 -30.36 33.83 4.96
C ILE A 1151 -29.00 33.67 4.26
N GLY A 1152 -27.90 33.58 5.00
CA GLY A 1152 -26.56 33.33 4.44
C GLY A 1152 -26.51 32.01 3.67
N ILE A 1153 -27.07 30.94 4.24
CA ILE A 1153 -27.14 29.62 3.61
C ILE A 1153 -28.04 29.64 2.36
N PHE A 1154 -29.21 30.28 2.42
CA PHE A 1154 -30.07 30.46 1.26
C PHE A 1154 -29.33 31.10 0.09
N ILE A 1155 -28.59 32.19 0.35
CA ILE A 1155 -27.80 32.90 -0.66
C ILE A 1155 -26.68 32.01 -1.21
N ASN A 1156 -26.00 31.24 -0.35
CA ASN A 1156 -24.94 30.33 -0.77
C ASN A 1156 -25.49 29.26 -1.72
N MET A 1157 -26.57 28.59 -1.34
CA MET A 1157 -27.18 27.53 -2.13
C MET A 1157 -27.76 28.04 -3.45
N LEU A 1158 -28.33 29.25 -3.46
CA LEU A 1158 -28.78 29.91 -4.68
C LEU A 1158 -27.61 30.11 -5.66
N GLY A 1159 -26.50 30.68 -5.19
CA GLY A 1159 -25.33 30.94 -6.03
C GLY A 1159 -24.69 29.66 -6.57
N GLY A 1160 -24.51 28.65 -5.70
CA GLY A 1160 -23.97 27.35 -6.08
C GLY A 1160 -24.83 26.63 -7.13
N GLN A 1161 -26.16 26.69 -6.97
CA GLN A 1161 -27.10 26.05 -7.88
C GLN A 1161 -27.12 26.73 -9.26
N LEU A 1162 -27.05 28.07 -9.33
CA LEU A 1162 -26.96 28.80 -10.60
C LEU A 1162 -25.72 28.37 -11.41
N THR A 1163 -24.57 28.27 -10.74
CA THR A 1163 -23.32 27.83 -11.38
C THR A 1163 -23.38 26.36 -11.81
N GLY A 1164 -23.79 25.46 -10.92
CA GLY A 1164 -23.84 24.02 -11.22
C GLY A 1164 -24.81 23.67 -12.34
N MET A 1165 -25.96 24.33 -12.39
CA MET A 1165 -26.96 24.15 -13.44
C MET A 1165 -26.45 24.56 -14.82
N ALA A 1166 -25.81 25.73 -14.92
CA ALA A 1166 -25.27 26.24 -16.19
C ALA A 1166 -24.09 25.38 -16.72
N LEU A 1167 -23.21 24.90 -15.83
CA LEU A 1167 -22.13 23.99 -16.21
C LEU A 1167 -22.65 22.62 -16.65
N SER A 1168 -23.69 22.10 -16.00
CA SER A 1168 -24.32 20.83 -16.40
C SER A 1168 -24.95 20.94 -17.80
N ALA A 1169 -25.65 22.04 -18.09
CA ALA A 1169 -26.18 22.30 -19.42
C ALA A 1169 -25.08 22.45 -20.48
N TYR A 1170 -23.96 23.10 -20.13
CA TYR A 1170 -22.80 23.20 -21.01
C TYR A 1170 -22.21 21.83 -21.35
N VAL A 1171 -22.02 20.94 -20.37
CA VAL A 1171 -21.48 19.59 -20.62
C VAL A 1171 -22.40 18.77 -21.52
N ILE A 1172 -23.73 18.86 -21.33
CA ILE A 1172 -24.71 18.19 -22.19
C ILE A 1172 -24.62 18.70 -23.64
N ASP A 1173 -24.58 20.02 -23.83
CA ASP A 1173 -24.54 20.63 -25.16
C ASP A 1173 -23.15 20.44 -25.83
N ALA A 1174 -22.06 20.37 -25.05
CA ALA A 1174 -20.68 20.22 -25.55
C ALA A 1174 -20.29 18.79 -25.91
N TYR A 1175 -20.96 17.78 -25.34
CA TYR A 1175 -20.66 16.36 -25.53
C TYR A 1175 -21.93 15.53 -25.81
N PRO A 1176 -22.64 15.80 -26.92
CA PRO A 1176 -23.95 15.21 -27.21
C PRO A 1176 -23.91 13.69 -27.43
N ASP A 1177 -22.84 13.15 -28.02
CA ASP A 1177 -22.74 11.71 -28.35
C ASP A 1177 -22.43 10.83 -27.13
N HIS A 1178 -21.85 11.43 -26.09
CA HIS A 1178 -21.34 10.74 -24.89
C HIS A 1178 -21.68 11.48 -23.59
N THR A 1179 -22.89 12.08 -23.55
CA THR A 1179 -23.32 12.94 -22.44
C THR A 1179 -23.28 12.23 -21.08
N SER A 1180 -23.70 10.96 -21.01
CA SER A 1180 -23.70 10.21 -19.74
C SER A 1180 -22.28 9.94 -19.24
N SER A 1181 -21.35 9.65 -20.16
CA SER A 1181 -19.93 9.47 -19.84
C SER A 1181 -19.25 10.78 -19.41
N ALA A 1182 -19.57 11.90 -20.06
CA ALA A 1182 -19.03 13.22 -19.71
C ALA A 1182 -19.53 13.69 -18.33
N ILE A 1183 -20.80 13.47 -18.02
CA ILE A 1183 -21.35 13.79 -16.69
C ILE A 1183 -20.79 12.86 -15.62
N ALA A 1184 -20.58 11.57 -15.93
CA ALA A 1184 -19.92 10.64 -15.02
C ALA A 1184 -18.49 11.10 -14.64
N ALA A 1185 -17.75 11.65 -15.60
CA ALA A 1185 -16.41 12.21 -15.38
C ALA A 1185 -16.44 13.41 -14.41
N THR A 1186 -17.37 14.34 -14.60
CA THR A 1186 -17.58 15.49 -13.70
C THR A 1186 -18.07 15.03 -12.31
N GLN A 1187 -18.92 14.00 -12.25
CA GLN A 1187 -19.50 13.48 -11.02
C GLN A 1187 -18.48 12.80 -10.10
N LEU A 1188 -17.41 12.22 -10.66
CA LEU A 1188 -16.34 11.57 -9.89
C LEU A 1188 -15.71 12.53 -8.89
N LEU A 1189 -15.13 13.64 -9.37
CA LEU A 1189 -14.53 14.66 -8.50
C LEU A 1189 -15.58 15.30 -7.59
N ARG A 1190 -16.80 15.49 -8.11
CA ARG A 1190 -17.91 16.05 -7.35
C ARG A 1190 -18.24 15.25 -6.09
N SER A 1191 -18.35 13.94 -6.23
CA SER A 1191 -18.73 13.05 -5.14
C SER A 1191 -17.55 12.74 -4.21
N LEU A 1192 -16.31 12.72 -4.72
CA LEU A 1192 -15.11 12.64 -3.89
C LEU A 1192 -14.98 13.84 -2.96
N ALA A 1193 -15.23 15.06 -3.45
CA ALA A 1193 -15.25 16.24 -2.58
C ALA A 1193 -16.35 16.13 -1.51
N ALA A 1194 -17.56 15.67 -1.87
CA ALA A 1194 -18.64 15.46 -0.91
C ALA A 1194 -18.36 14.36 0.12
N PHE A 1195 -17.55 13.35 -0.23
CA PHE A 1195 -17.06 12.33 0.70
C PHE A 1195 -15.98 12.88 1.63
N LEU A 1196 -14.97 13.57 1.09
CA LEU A 1196 -13.78 14.03 1.81
C LEU A 1196 -14.05 15.25 2.69
N PHE A 1197 -14.88 16.19 2.22
CA PHE A 1197 -15.05 17.48 2.90
C PHE A 1197 -15.61 17.34 4.32
N PRO A 1198 -16.68 16.56 4.57
CA PRO A 1198 -17.18 16.32 5.92
C PRO A 1198 -16.15 15.76 6.90
N LEU A 1199 -15.13 15.02 6.41
CA LEU A 1199 -14.14 14.37 7.28
C LEU A 1199 -13.19 15.36 7.96
N PHE A 1200 -12.92 16.52 7.35
CA PHE A 1200 -12.05 17.55 7.93
C PHE A 1200 -12.81 18.74 8.55
N VAL A 1201 -14.14 18.81 8.39
CA VAL A 1201 -14.96 19.93 8.92
C VAL A 1201 -14.82 20.13 10.43
N PRO A 1202 -14.83 19.08 11.27
CA PRO A 1202 -14.63 19.26 12.72
C PRO A 1202 -13.28 19.92 13.03
N SER A 1203 -12.22 19.52 12.34
CA SER A 1203 -10.89 20.12 12.48
C SER A 1203 -10.84 21.56 11.95
N LEU A 1204 -11.49 21.84 10.81
CA LEU A 1204 -11.55 23.17 10.20
C LEU A 1204 -12.25 24.17 11.12
N TYR A 1205 -13.43 23.84 11.65
CA TYR A 1205 -14.15 24.72 12.57
C TYR A 1205 -13.56 24.72 13.97
N GLY A 1206 -12.93 23.64 14.42
CA GLY A 1206 -12.17 23.62 15.68
C GLY A 1206 -10.99 24.59 15.67
N ALA A 1207 -10.28 24.70 14.54
CA ALA A 1207 -9.11 25.58 14.41
C ALA A 1207 -9.48 27.04 14.08
N LEU A 1208 -10.45 27.27 13.19
CA LEU A 1208 -10.76 28.60 12.63
C LEU A 1208 -12.09 29.21 13.10
N GLY A 1209 -12.93 28.43 13.80
CA GLY A 1209 -14.31 28.79 14.07
C GLY A 1209 -15.18 28.86 12.79
N TYR A 1210 -16.47 29.14 12.98
CA TYR A 1210 -17.44 29.24 11.88
C TYR A 1210 -17.17 30.46 10.98
N GLY A 1211 -16.63 31.56 11.52
CA GLY A 1211 -16.34 32.79 10.77
C GLY A 1211 -15.23 32.60 9.74
N TRP A 1212 -14.01 32.36 10.21
CA TRP A 1212 -12.87 32.16 9.32
C TRP A 1212 -12.93 30.83 8.58
N GLY A 1213 -13.49 29.77 9.17
CA GLY A 1213 -13.69 28.49 8.49
C GLY A 1213 -14.50 28.64 7.19
N ASN A 1214 -15.65 29.32 7.24
CA ASN A 1214 -16.46 29.57 6.03
C ASN A 1214 -15.88 30.65 5.12
N SER A 1215 -15.15 31.64 5.66
CA SER A 1215 -14.44 32.63 4.85
C SER A 1215 -13.36 32.00 3.98
N THR A 1216 -12.61 31.03 4.52
CA THR A 1216 -11.60 30.26 3.78
C THR A 1216 -12.23 29.51 2.61
N ILE A 1217 -13.37 28.85 2.83
CA ILE A 1217 -14.12 28.16 1.77
C ILE A 1217 -14.62 29.16 0.71
N ALA A 1218 -15.09 30.34 1.14
CA ALA A 1218 -15.53 31.40 0.24
C ALA A 1218 -14.40 31.93 -0.65
N PHE A 1219 -13.20 32.15 -0.10
CA PHE A 1219 -12.03 32.57 -0.89
C PHE A 1219 -11.57 31.48 -1.87
N ALA A 1220 -11.51 30.22 -1.43
CA ALA A 1220 -11.21 29.11 -2.33
C ALA A 1220 -12.23 29.02 -3.47
N SER A 1221 -13.52 29.24 -3.16
CA SER A 1221 -14.61 29.30 -4.13
C SER A 1221 -14.42 30.42 -5.15
N LEU A 1222 -14.02 31.62 -4.73
CA LEU A 1222 -13.73 32.72 -5.65
C LEU A 1222 -12.53 32.41 -6.55
N VAL A 1223 -11.44 31.87 -6.01
CA VAL A 1223 -10.22 31.57 -6.76
C VAL A 1223 -10.48 30.53 -7.85
N LEU A 1224 -11.28 29.49 -7.54
CA LEU A 1224 -11.49 28.37 -8.46
C LEU A 1224 -12.69 28.56 -9.39
N ALA A 1225 -13.79 29.16 -8.92
CA ALA A 1225 -15.01 29.30 -9.72
C ALA A 1225 -15.06 30.57 -10.59
N LEU A 1226 -14.40 31.67 -10.17
CA LEU A 1226 -14.48 32.95 -10.89
C LEU A 1226 -13.73 32.95 -12.24
N PRO A 1227 -12.54 32.32 -12.39
CA PRO A 1227 -11.84 32.28 -13.68
C PRO A 1227 -12.50 31.36 -14.71
N ALA A 1228 -13.20 30.32 -14.26
CA ALA A 1228 -13.80 29.28 -15.10
C ALA A 1228 -14.72 29.83 -16.23
N PRO A 1229 -15.68 30.74 -15.98
CA PRO A 1229 -16.50 31.31 -17.05
C PRO A 1229 -15.69 32.00 -18.14
N PHE A 1230 -14.64 32.76 -17.77
CA PHE A 1230 -13.83 33.49 -18.73
C PHE A 1230 -13.01 32.54 -19.61
N ILE A 1231 -12.45 31.49 -19.00
CA ILE A 1231 -11.67 30.47 -19.71
C ILE A 1231 -12.56 29.73 -20.70
N ILE A 1232 -13.73 29.25 -20.27
CA ILE A 1232 -14.65 28.50 -21.14
C ILE A 1232 -15.21 29.42 -22.24
N TRP A 1233 -15.58 30.66 -21.91
CA TRP A 1233 -16.08 31.61 -22.90
C TRP A 1233 -15.05 31.96 -23.97
N ARG A 1234 -13.79 32.19 -23.59
CA ARG A 1234 -12.73 32.65 -24.52
C ARG A 1234 -12.09 31.53 -25.32
N TYR A 1235 -11.93 30.35 -24.72
CA TYR A 1235 -11.14 29.24 -25.28
C TYR A 1235 -11.95 27.96 -25.52
N GLY A 1236 -13.23 27.90 -25.11
CA GLY A 1236 -14.05 26.68 -25.15
C GLY A 1236 -14.11 26.00 -26.51
N ALA A 1237 -14.42 26.75 -27.58
CA ALA A 1237 -14.48 26.20 -28.93
C ALA A 1237 -13.13 25.58 -29.39
N ARG A 1238 -12.01 26.26 -29.11
CA ARG A 1238 -10.66 25.78 -29.46
C ARG A 1238 -10.26 24.56 -28.65
N LEU A 1239 -10.62 24.52 -27.36
CA LEU A 1239 -10.35 23.40 -26.48
C LEU A 1239 -11.18 22.17 -26.85
N ARG A 1240 -12.44 22.34 -27.29
CA ARG A 1240 -13.26 21.23 -27.81
C ARG A 1240 -12.70 20.66 -29.12
N GLN A 1241 -12.32 21.51 -30.08
CA GLN A 1241 -11.77 21.03 -31.36
C GLN A 1241 -10.49 20.22 -31.19
N ARG A 1242 -9.61 20.62 -30.26
CA ARG A 1242 -8.40 19.85 -29.91
C ARG A 1242 -8.71 18.52 -29.22
N ALA A 1243 -9.84 18.43 -28.54
CA ALA A 1243 -10.25 17.23 -27.82
C ALA A 1243 -11.12 16.28 -28.67
N ALA A 1244 -11.53 16.70 -29.88
CA ALA A 1244 -12.20 15.82 -30.84
C ALA A 1244 -11.24 14.76 -31.41
N SER A 1245 -9.92 14.99 -31.39
CA SER A 1245 -8.91 14.04 -31.87
C SER A 1245 -8.55 12.94 -30.86
N THR A 1246 -9.12 12.96 -29.65
CA THR A 1246 -8.83 12.01 -28.56
C THR A 1246 -9.97 11.02 -28.27
N TYR A 1247 -11.05 11.06 -29.04
CA TYR A 1247 -12.19 10.14 -28.95
C TYR A 1247 -11.91 8.75 -29.54
#